data_AF-A3HT87-F1
#
_entry.id   AF-A3HT87-F1
#
_cell.length_a   1.000
_cell.length_b   1.000
_cell.length_c   1.000
_cell.angle_alpha   90.00
_cell.angle_beta   90.00
_cell.angle_gamma   90.00
#
_symmetry.space_group_name_H-M   'P 1'
#
loop_
_entity.id
_entity.type
_entity.pdbx_description
1 polymer ?
#
loop_
_entity_poly.entity_id
_entity_poly.type
_entity_poly.pdbx_seq_one_letter_code
_entity_poly.pdbx_strand_id
1 'polypeptide(L)'
;MVTKQDQINFYTDELRELEFSVKRIFNSTGLSLFQNGELYVGQFKGFDSKRGNAFFDLPYGNKYHSPRLDQNLTCFTLKTGFERPQTWENITFLDLIKDRNRTEAKTLDYISSKRQGWITLLVRGMDYEFVKSIQINQILGFGPTIPPFEYLQNLKLLSESFDENSSNIWEKILGFKYKFNKNKIPGLLLEDHDIAGVIINELNKSNIYIFQGPPGTGKTHQVAEIVSRLAKTNKSVLITALTNKAAVEVCKKESIAELLKNNKISKLPLSIDEKKMFPDLGLAKELVASKGHVLLTTYYQFSRIWQTQNNSFDYVIVEEASQAYLTTIAAASKVGKKVIVVGDPKQILPIVSNKNYEEYENIDLLVNGMDTMAQIESFIFNRKIETRRLTERSTIFTNSFYENTIQSLSINKDIYPDKEKLISMGVLMHPLGGPSLILFSDKKGSIKESMLNFLVKSIDELSTLKKNEIAVLTPYIETLKFLQQNLKSKTNSRNYLIETVDRVQGLDVDYCFYVVPKSSSFSFNINRFNVATSRTKKCTFILAEEKYDHVVNLSNEVDTYLRKLKEEFSFLYTTEGELIKNKNQSENEITNSKIEIRKENQIEHSEKRIKTESKLPGLKILGHIDLSKRGKHISIDKNNYYLIDTNVFIDEPEIISKIDKKYPIILSAKVLDELDSLKLKLDSDGKKMVQRALKSINQNQNSREIRLITSDKSLLPDDFDKRSHDNLILTVLLKFKDENPILISSDNGLQIKAKGLGFSAINLKDFLRSNR
;
A
#
# COMPACT_ATOMS: atom_id res chain seq x y z
N MET A 1 7.33 19.91 -25.11
CA MET A 1 6.75 20.03 -23.75
C MET A 1 5.35 20.62 -23.89
N VAL A 2 4.42 20.25 -23.02
CA VAL A 2 3.00 20.64 -23.13
C VAL A 2 2.85 22.16 -23.01
N THR A 3 2.29 22.81 -24.03
CA THR A 3 2.09 24.26 -24.03
C THR A 3 0.86 24.66 -23.21
N LYS A 4 0.71 25.95 -22.90
CA LYS A 4 -0.51 26.47 -22.29
C LYS A 4 -1.76 26.14 -23.12
N GLN A 5 -1.67 26.28 -24.45
CA GLN A 5 -2.79 26.01 -25.35
C GLN A 5 -3.14 24.52 -25.38
N ASP A 6 -2.15 23.62 -25.37
CA ASP A 6 -2.39 22.17 -25.32
C ASP A 6 -3.17 21.77 -24.05
N GLN A 7 -2.84 22.36 -22.91
CA GLN A 7 -3.57 22.11 -21.65
C GLN A 7 -5.04 22.55 -21.75
N ILE A 8 -5.28 23.74 -22.32
CA ILE A 8 -6.63 24.28 -22.49
C ILE A 8 -7.44 23.38 -23.43
N ASN A 9 -6.83 22.98 -24.55
CA ASN A 9 -7.46 22.10 -25.53
C ASN A 9 -7.77 20.72 -24.94
N PHE A 10 -6.81 20.12 -24.24
CA PHE A 10 -7.00 18.86 -23.52
C PHE A 10 -8.21 18.91 -22.58
N TYR A 11 -8.29 19.91 -21.69
CA TYR A 11 -9.44 20.01 -20.78
C TYR A 11 -10.74 20.34 -21.52
N THR A 12 -10.68 21.10 -22.62
CA THR A 12 -11.86 21.39 -23.45
C THR A 12 -12.43 20.11 -24.07
N ASP A 13 -11.57 19.24 -24.60
CA ASP A 13 -11.99 17.98 -25.18
C ASP A 13 -12.45 16.98 -24.10
N GLU A 14 -11.77 16.92 -22.95
CA GLU A 14 -12.23 16.12 -21.81
C GLU A 14 -13.64 16.53 -21.35
N LEU A 15 -13.90 17.83 -21.24
CA LEU A 15 -15.23 18.36 -20.90
C LEU A 15 -16.26 17.99 -21.96
N ARG A 16 -15.91 18.13 -23.25
CA ARG A 16 -16.79 17.78 -24.38
C ARG A 16 -17.14 16.28 -24.38
N GLU A 17 -16.16 15.40 -24.18
CA GLU A 17 -16.38 13.96 -24.09
C GLU A 17 -17.24 13.59 -22.88
N LEU A 18 -16.99 14.22 -21.74
CA LEU A 18 -17.81 14.05 -20.54
C LEU A 18 -19.26 14.46 -20.79
N GLU A 19 -19.47 15.62 -21.42
CA GLU A 19 -20.79 16.09 -21.86
C GLU A 19 -21.47 15.08 -22.79
N PHE A 20 -20.77 14.59 -23.82
CA PHE A 20 -21.32 13.59 -24.75
C PHE A 20 -21.73 12.30 -24.03
N SER A 21 -20.91 11.84 -23.08
CA SER A 21 -21.17 10.60 -22.33
C SER A 21 -22.46 10.65 -21.50
N VAL A 22 -22.85 11.86 -21.03
CA VAL A 22 -24.05 12.06 -20.22
C VAL A 22 -25.18 12.77 -20.96
N LYS A 23 -24.95 13.27 -22.17
CA LYS A 23 -25.91 14.06 -22.98
C LYS A 23 -27.25 13.35 -23.13
N ARG A 24 -27.21 12.03 -23.39
CA ARG A 24 -28.42 11.21 -23.49
C ARG A 24 -29.24 11.27 -22.20
N ILE A 25 -28.60 11.07 -21.06
CA ILE A 25 -29.26 11.06 -19.75
C ILE A 25 -29.78 12.46 -19.42
N PHE A 26 -28.94 13.49 -19.59
CA PHE A 26 -29.25 14.85 -19.16
C PHE A 26 -30.38 15.48 -19.97
N ASN A 27 -30.46 15.16 -21.26
CA ASN A 27 -31.49 15.66 -22.17
C ASN A 27 -32.74 14.76 -22.22
N SER A 28 -32.71 13.57 -21.62
CA SER A 28 -33.90 12.74 -21.47
C SER A 28 -34.87 13.39 -20.48
N THR A 29 -36.17 13.24 -20.74
CA THR A 29 -37.19 13.76 -19.82
C THR A 29 -37.16 12.96 -18.52
N GLY A 30 -37.44 13.62 -17.39
CA GLY A 30 -37.48 12.96 -16.09
C GLY A 30 -38.50 11.81 -16.08
N LEU A 31 -39.63 11.96 -16.77
CA LEU A 31 -40.63 10.90 -16.88
C LEU A 31 -40.10 9.67 -17.63
N SER A 32 -39.37 9.87 -18.74
CA SER A 32 -38.77 8.75 -19.49
C SER A 32 -37.74 7.99 -18.66
N LEU A 33 -36.85 8.71 -17.97
CA LEU A 33 -35.87 8.09 -17.07
C LEU A 33 -36.52 7.34 -15.91
N PHE A 34 -37.64 7.86 -15.38
CA PHE A 34 -38.40 7.18 -14.33
C PHE A 34 -39.02 5.87 -14.84
N GLN A 35 -39.63 5.89 -16.03
CA GLN A 35 -40.21 4.72 -16.67
C GLN A 35 -39.16 3.66 -17.02
N ASN A 36 -37.94 4.07 -17.36
CA ASN A 36 -36.82 3.17 -17.67
C ASN A 36 -36.08 2.66 -16.42
N GLY A 37 -36.48 3.10 -15.21
CA GLY A 37 -35.82 2.72 -13.97
C GLY A 37 -34.42 3.31 -13.80
N GLU A 38 -34.17 4.51 -14.32
CA GLU A 38 -32.94 5.28 -14.12
C GLU A 38 -33.13 6.47 -13.15
N LEU A 39 -34.38 6.90 -12.93
CA LEU A 39 -34.78 7.93 -11.98
C LEU A 39 -35.84 7.36 -11.03
N TYR A 40 -35.80 7.75 -9.76
CA TYR A 40 -36.71 7.25 -8.73
C TYR A 40 -37.22 8.39 -7.84
N VAL A 41 -38.32 8.13 -7.16
CA VAL A 41 -38.90 9.02 -6.15
C VAL A 41 -38.98 8.27 -4.83
N GLY A 42 -38.43 8.87 -3.77
CA GLY A 42 -38.46 8.32 -2.42
C GLY A 42 -38.99 9.34 -1.42
N GLN A 43 -39.82 8.88 -0.50
CA GLN A 43 -40.29 9.69 0.61
C GLN A 43 -39.37 9.49 1.82
N PHE A 44 -38.73 10.55 2.30
CA PHE A 44 -37.83 10.49 3.45
C PHE A 44 -38.58 10.09 4.72
N LYS A 45 -38.12 9.06 5.42
CA LYS A 45 -38.72 8.57 6.67
C LYS A 45 -37.90 8.89 7.91
N GLY A 46 -36.66 9.31 7.72
CA GLY A 46 -35.75 9.68 8.79
C GLY A 46 -34.36 9.14 8.52
N PHE A 47 -33.48 9.33 9.50
CA PHE A 47 -32.14 8.78 9.49
C PHE A 47 -31.84 8.16 10.86
N ASP A 48 -31.04 7.10 10.85
CA ASP A 48 -30.53 6.46 12.05
C ASP A 48 -29.10 6.92 12.27
N SER A 49 -28.90 7.79 13.27
CA SER A 49 -27.59 8.29 13.67
C SER A 49 -26.66 7.20 14.19
N LYS A 50 -27.20 6.10 14.75
CA LYS A 50 -26.41 4.96 15.25
C LYS A 50 -25.88 4.11 14.13
N ARG A 51 -26.67 3.91 13.07
CA ARG A 51 -26.27 3.08 11.91
C ARG A 51 -25.60 3.88 10.80
N GLY A 52 -25.85 5.20 10.71
CA GLY A 52 -25.35 6.06 9.63
C GLY A 52 -26.16 5.91 8.33
N ASN A 53 -27.44 5.54 8.45
CA ASN A 53 -28.31 5.25 7.30
C ASN A 53 -29.49 6.21 7.25
N ALA A 54 -29.87 6.63 6.04
CA ALA A 54 -31.12 7.33 5.78
C ALA A 54 -32.15 6.38 5.15
N PHE A 55 -33.43 6.58 5.48
CA PHE A 55 -34.53 5.71 5.07
C PHE A 55 -35.47 6.44 4.11
N PHE A 56 -35.80 5.79 3.00
CA PHE A 56 -36.72 6.32 2.00
C PHE A 56 -37.75 5.27 1.63
N ASP A 57 -39.03 5.62 1.74
CA ASP A 57 -40.10 4.76 1.22
C ASP A 57 -40.26 5.00 -0.29
N LEU A 58 -40.14 3.95 -1.08
CA LEU A 58 -40.34 3.94 -2.53
C LEU A 58 -41.58 3.09 -2.88
N PRO A 59 -42.34 3.47 -3.93
CA PRO A 59 -43.40 2.61 -4.44
C PRO A 59 -42.81 1.34 -5.06
N TYR A 60 -43.47 0.21 -4.85
CA TYR A 60 -43.03 -1.11 -5.33
C TYR A 60 -44.17 -1.87 -6.02
N GLY A 61 -43.84 -2.65 -7.06
CA GLY A 61 -44.77 -3.47 -7.82
C GLY A 61 -44.47 -3.44 -9.33
N ASN A 62 -45.29 -4.12 -10.14
CA ASN A 62 -45.03 -4.34 -11.58
C ASN A 62 -44.87 -3.05 -12.42
N LYS A 63 -45.33 -1.90 -11.91
CA LYS A 63 -45.26 -0.59 -12.58
C LYS A 63 -44.08 0.28 -12.12
N TYR A 64 -43.29 -0.18 -11.14
CA TYR A 64 -42.24 0.63 -10.51
C TYR A 64 -40.91 -0.10 -10.50
N HIS A 65 -39.85 0.62 -10.89
CA HIS A 65 -38.48 0.14 -10.78
C HIS A 65 -37.88 0.52 -9.42
N SER A 66 -37.00 -0.33 -8.92
CA SER A 66 -36.21 -0.06 -7.72
C SER A 66 -34.72 0.01 -8.09
N PRO A 67 -33.95 0.88 -7.42
CA PRO A 67 -32.50 0.88 -7.57
C PRO A 67 -31.87 -0.50 -7.34
N ARG A 68 -30.71 -0.75 -7.94
CA ARG A 68 -29.91 -1.95 -7.61
C ARG A 68 -29.20 -1.72 -6.28
N LEU A 69 -28.90 -2.80 -5.55
CA LEU A 69 -28.01 -2.72 -4.39
C LEU A 69 -26.60 -2.29 -4.82
N ASP A 70 -25.90 -1.59 -3.92
CA ASP A 70 -24.57 -1.02 -4.15
C ASP A 70 -24.48 0.00 -5.31
N GLN A 71 -25.62 0.50 -5.80
CA GLN A 71 -25.69 1.53 -6.82
C GLN A 71 -25.45 2.92 -6.21
N ASN A 72 -24.58 3.70 -6.86
CA ASN A 72 -24.41 5.12 -6.55
C ASN A 72 -25.46 5.93 -7.31
N LEU A 73 -26.06 6.91 -6.63
CA LEU A 73 -27.11 7.78 -7.13
C LEU A 73 -26.85 9.21 -6.65
N THR A 74 -27.43 10.17 -7.34
CA THR A 74 -27.59 11.54 -6.85
C THR A 74 -28.98 11.67 -6.23
N CYS A 75 -29.06 11.94 -4.94
CA CYS A 75 -30.29 12.34 -4.28
C CYS A 75 -30.44 13.86 -4.34
N PHE A 76 -31.62 14.38 -4.66
CA PHE A 76 -31.85 15.82 -4.80
C PHE A 76 -33.26 16.23 -4.37
N THR A 77 -33.39 17.48 -3.92
CA THR A 77 -34.68 18.07 -3.57
C THR A 77 -35.50 18.37 -4.81
N LEU A 78 -36.81 18.12 -4.76
CA LEU A 78 -37.75 18.48 -5.82
C LEU A 78 -38.38 19.86 -5.54
N LYS A 79 -38.70 20.59 -6.60
CA LYS A 79 -39.49 21.83 -6.49
C LYS A 79 -40.94 21.48 -6.13
N THR A 80 -41.61 22.38 -5.42
CA THR A 80 -43.06 22.24 -5.16
C THR A 80 -43.82 22.01 -6.46
N GLY A 81 -44.66 20.98 -6.49
CA GLY A 81 -45.42 20.56 -7.68
C GLY A 81 -44.71 19.52 -8.54
N PHE A 82 -43.44 19.18 -8.26
CA PHE A 82 -42.65 18.18 -9.01
C PHE A 82 -42.54 16.84 -8.26
N GLU A 83 -43.30 16.64 -7.19
CA GLU A 83 -43.21 15.45 -6.33
C GLU A 83 -43.77 14.19 -6.99
N ARG A 84 -44.47 14.33 -8.12
CA ARG A 84 -45.06 13.23 -8.89
C ARG A 84 -44.35 13.05 -10.23
N PRO A 85 -43.87 11.86 -10.59
CA PRO A 85 -43.15 11.63 -11.85
C PRO A 85 -43.89 12.10 -13.11
N GLN A 86 -45.23 12.07 -13.12
CA GLN A 86 -46.05 12.54 -14.23
C GLN A 86 -45.82 14.01 -14.57
N THR A 87 -45.39 14.81 -13.60
CA THR A 87 -45.11 16.24 -13.79
C THR A 87 -43.81 16.48 -14.56
N TRP A 88 -43.01 15.45 -14.82
CA TRP A 88 -41.69 15.54 -15.48
C TRP A 88 -41.73 15.24 -16.98
N GLU A 89 -42.91 15.16 -17.59
CA GLU A 89 -43.08 14.79 -19.00
C GLU A 89 -42.28 15.67 -19.95
N ASN A 90 -42.25 16.98 -19.69
CA ASN A 90 -41.57 17.99 -20.52
C ASN A 90 -40.36 18.64 -19.83
N ILE A 91 -39.86 18.02 -18.76
CA ILE A 91 -38.70 18.53 -18.00
C ILE A 91 -37.54 17.57 -18.18
N THR A 92 -36.41 18.08 -18.68
CA THR A 92 -35.19 17.29 -18.81
C THR A 92 -34.62 16.95 -17.44
N PHE A 93 -33.81 15.89 -17.34
CA PHE A 93 -33.13 15.58 -16.09
C PHE A 93 -32.24 16.74 -15.62
N LEU A 94 -31.56 17.41 -16.55
CA LEU A 94 -30.73 18.57 -16.24
C LEU A 94 -31.56 19.70 -15.59
N ASP A 95 -32.71 20.03 -16.16
CA ASP A 95 -33.62 21.05 -15.60
C ASP A 95 -34.23 20.63 -14.26
N LEU A 96 -34.45 19.32 -14.07
CA LEU A 96 -34.99 18.78 -12.83
C LEU A 96 -34.01 18.96 -11.66
N ILE A 97 -32.70 18.80 -11.90
CA ILE A 97 -31.64 18.91 -10.88
C ILE A 97 -31.01 20.31 -10.78
N LYS A 98 -31.28 21.19 -11.75
CA LYS A 98 -30.72 22.55 -11.81
C LYS A 98 -31.17 23.37 -10.60
N ASP A 99 -30.22 24.06 -9.98
CA ASP A 99 -30.44 24.89 -8.78
C ASP A 99 -31.17 24.14 -7.66
N ARG A 100 -30.84 22.85 -7.47
CA ARG A 100 -31.34 22.02 -6.37
C ARG A 100 -30.22 21.63 -5.43
N ASN A 101 -30.58 21.55 -4.15
CA ASN A 101 -29.74 20.88 -3.17
C ASN A 101 -29.66 19.40 -3.54
N ARG A 102 -28.45 18.85 -3.49
CA ARG A 102 -28.18 17.48 -3.88
C ARG A 102 -27.05 16.87 -3.06
N THR A 103 -27.05 15.55 -3.01
CA THR A 103 -26.01 14.78 -2.35
C THR A 103 -25.82 13.43 -3.02
N GLU A 104 -24.63 12.85 -2.85
CA GLU A 104 -24.38 11.47 -3.25
C GLU A 104 -25.11 10.50 -2.31
N ALA A 105 -25.62 9.41 -2.84
CA ALA A 105 -26.24 8.35 -2.06
C ALA A 105 -25.85 6.99 -2.63
N LYS A 106 -25.45 6.06 -1.77
CA LYS A 106 -25.22 4.66 -2.13
C LYS A 106 -26.32 3.80 -1.54
N THR A 107 -26.99 3.01 -2.39
CA THR A 107 -28.02 2.07 -1.97
C THR A 107 -27.39 0.93 -1.19
N LEU A 108 -27.95 0.64 -0.01
CA LEU A 108 -27.39 -0.34 0.92
C LEU A 108 -28.24 -1.61 0.97
N ASP A 109 -29.53 -1.45 1.26
CA ASP A 109 -30.45 -2.57 1.46
C ASP A 109 -31.91 -2.13 1.33
N TYR A 110 -32.82 -3.09 1.38
CA TYR A 110 -34.26 -2.87 1.42
C TYR A 110 -34.89 -3.57 2.63
N ILE A 111 -35.86 -2.92 3.27
CA ILE A 111 -36.70 -3.53 4.30
C ILE A 111 -38.19 -3.34 3.96
N SER A 112 -39.04 -4.16 4.56
CA SER A 112 -40.49 -4.04 4.42
C SER A 112 -40.98 -2.69 4.95
N SER A 113 -41.70 -1.94 4.12
CA SER A 113 -42.39 -0.73 4.59
C SER A 113 -43.67 -1.11 5.34
N LYS A 114 -44.09 -0.26 6.28
CA LYS A 114 -45.40 -0.36 6.94
C LYS A 114 -46.56 -0.02 6.00
N ARG A 115 -46.27 0.60 4.84
CA ARG A 115 -47.27 1.00 3.84
C ARG A 115 -47.40 -0.07 2.76
N GLN A 116 -48.61 -0.56 2.54
CA GLN A 116 -48.89 -1.56 1.51
C GLN A 116 -48.51 -1.03 0.11
N GLY A 117 -47.77 -1.82 -0.67
CA GLY A 117 -47.28 -1.45 -2.00
C GLY A 117 -46.02 -0.57 -1.98
N TRP A 118 -45.32 -0.46 -0.86
CA TRP A 118 -44.09 0.30 -0.70
C TRP A 118 -42.97 -0.54 -0.11
N ILE A 119 -41.74 -0.15 -0.38
CA ILE A 119 -40.52 -0.72 0.18
C ILE A 119 -39.66 0.40 0.76
N THR A 120 -38.98 0.14 1.88
CA THR A 120 -38.08 1.13 2.47
C THR A 120 -36.66 0.85 2.01
N LEU A 121 -36.09 1.77 1.24
CA LEU A 121 -34.70 1.81 0.83
C LEU A 121 -33.82 2.38 1.94
N LEU A 122 -32.71 1.72 2.22
CA LEU A 122 -31.64 2.21 3.07
C LEU A 122 -30.52 2.79 2.19
N VAL A 123 -30.11 4.02 2.48
CA VAL A 123 -28.98 4.68 1.79
C VAL A 123 -27.95 5.21 2.78
N ARG A 124 -26.71 5.33 2.30
CA ARG A 124 -25.56 5.92 3.02
C ARG A 124 -24.79 6.88 2.11
N GLY A 125 -23.78 7.57 2.64
CA GLY A 125 -22.94 8.49 1.87
C GLY A 125 -23.54 9.89 1.68
N MET A 126 -24.76 10.11 2.17
CA MET A 126 -25.43 11.40 2.08
C MET A 126 -24.74 12.43 2.97
N ASP A 127 -24.63 13.65 2.46
CA ASP A 127 -24.11 14.82 3.16
C ASP A 127 -24.94 15.11 4.42
N TYR A 128 -24.25 15.41 5.51
CA TYR A 128 -24.83 15.58 6.83
C TYR A 128 -25.72 16.82 6.92
N GLU A 129 -25.33 17.94 6.31
CA GLU A 129 -26.19 19.14 6.26
C GLU A 129 -27.40 18.91 5.36
N PHE A 130 -27.20 18.26 4.21
CA PHE A 130 -28.29 17.89 3.33
C PHE A 130 -29.36 17.09 4.07
N VAL A 131 -28.99 16.00 4.75
CA VAL A 131 -29.94 15.17 5.51
C VAL A 131 -30.64 15.95 6.62
N LYS A 132 -29.93 16.85 7.32
CA LYS A 132 -30.53 17.72 8.33
C LYS A 132 -31.51 18.75 7.78
N SER A 133 -31.35 19.16 6.52
CA SER A 133 -32.24 20.13 5.87
C SER A 133 -33.57 19.54 5.40
N ILE A 134 -33.69 18.21 5.32
CA ILE A 134 -34.87 17.50 4.81
C ILE A 134 -35.88 17.25 5.93
N GLN A 135 -37.17 17.40 5.61
CA GLN A 135 -38.28 17.12 6.53
C GLN A 135 -38.76 15.68 6.41
N ILE A 136 -39.24 15.10 7.52
CA ILE A 136 -39.91 13.78 7.51
C ILE A 136 -41.09 13.86 6.54
N ASN A 137 -41.25 12.81 5.73
CA ASN A 137 -42.23 12.68 4.65
C ASN A 137 -42.01 13.58 3.42
N GLN A 138 -40.94 14.38 3.38
CA GLN A 138 -40.56 15.10 2.17
C GLN A 138 -40.22 14.13 1.04
N ILE A 139 -40.64 14.47 -0.18
CA ILE A 139 -40.42 13.66 -1.37
C ILE A 139 -39.14 14.16 -2.06
N LEU A 140 -38.24 13.23 -2.38
CA LEU A 140 -36.97 13.49 -3.05
C LEU A 140 -36.81 12.66 -4.30
N GLY A 141 -36.00 13.17 -5.23
CA GLY A 141 -35.59 12.46 -6.43
C GLY A 141 -34.27 11.72 -6.22
N PHE A 142 -34.12 10.57 -6.87
CA PHE A 142 -32.87 9.81 -6.95
C PHE A 142 -32.56 9.53 -8.42
N GLY A 143 -31.45 10.05 -8.93
CA GLY A 143 -31.08 9.89 -10.33
C GLY A 143 -29.64 9.43 -10.52
N PRO A 144 -29.18 9.36 -11.78
CA PRO A 144 -27.80 9.02 -12.10
C PRO A 144 -26.78 9.96 -11.41
N THR A 145 -25.57 9.45 -11.19
CA THR A 145 -24.46 10.24 -10.64
C THR A 145 -24.06 11.35 -11.61
N ILE A 146 -23.84 12.55 -11.08
CA ILE A 146 -23.38 13.69 -11.88
C ILE A 146 -21.85 13.56 -12.05
N PRO A 147 -21.32 13.66 -13.27
CA PRO A 147 -19.88 13.64 -13.48
C PRO A 147 -19.21 14.90 -12.91
N PRO A 148 -17.91 14.86 -12.59
CA PRO A 148 -17.20 15.97 -11.93
C PRO A 148 -16.83 17.11 -12.89
N PHE A 149 -17.80 17.61 -13.67
CA PHE A 149 -17.61 18.63 -14.71
C PHE A 149 -16.89 19.88 -14.18
N GLU A 150 -17.35 20.40 -13.04
CA GLU A 150 -16.79 21.61 -12.44
C GLU A 150 -15.33 21.45 -12.01
N TYR A 151 -14.91 20.25 -11.63
CA TYR A 151 -13.50 19.99 -11.31
C TYR A 151 -12.62 20.23 -12.54
N LEU A 152 -12.96 19.60 -13.67
CA LEU A 152 -12.23 19.79 -14.93
C LEU A 152 -12.30 21.24 -15.44
N GLN A 153 -13.47 21.88 -15.31
CA GLN A 153 -13.63 23.30 -15.65
C GLN A 153 -12.70 24.18 -14.80
N ASN A 154 -12.60 23.94 -13.50
CA ASN A 154 -11.69 24.68 -12.62
C ASN A 154 -10.21 24.43 -12.97
N LEU A 155 -9.84 23.23 -13.41
CA LEU A 155 -8.49 22.96 -13.89
C LEU A 155 -8.20 23.70 -15.21
N LYS A 156 -9.14 23.69 -16.15
CA LYS A 156 -9.08 24.47 -17.40
C LYS A 156 -8.85 25.95 -17.11
N LEU A 157 -9.67 26.54 -16.22
CA LEU A 157 -9.55 27.94 -15.81
C LEU A 157 -8.18 28.23 -15.16
N LEU A 158 -7.61 27.29 -14.39
CA LEU A 158 -6.28 27.47 -13.83
C LEU A 158 -5.21 27.48 -14.93
N SER A 159 -5.29 26.56 -15.89
CA SER A 159 -4.42 26.51 -17.07
C SER A 159 -4.56 27.75 -17.96
N GLU A 160 -5.74 28.37 -18.04
CA GLU A 160 -5.93 29.67 -18.72
C GLU A 160 -5.30 30.83 -17.95
N SER A 161 -5.28 30.76 -16.62
CA SER A 161 -4.88 31.87 -15.76
C SER A 161 -3.38 32.05 -15.56
N PHE A 162 -2.54 31.03 -15.80
CA PHE A 162 -1.11 31.15 -15.48
C PHE A 162 -0.38 32.06 -16.48
N ASP A 163 0.49 32.91 -15.95
CA ASP A 163 1.45 33.67 -16.73
C ASP A 163 2.69 32.80 -17.00
N GLU A 164 2.95 32.52 -18.27
CA GLU A 164 4.12 31.75 -18.67
C GLU A 164 5.41 32.40 -18.15
N ASN A 165 5.50 33.72 -18.07
CA ASN A 165 6.72 34.43 -17.66
C ASN A 165 6.91 34.55 -16.15
N SER A 166 5.94 34.08 -15.36
CA SER A 166 5.99 34.20 -13.91
C SER A 166 7.08 33.35 -13.27
N SER A 167 7.57 33.85 -12.12
CA SER A 167 8.52 33.14 -11.28
C SER A 167 7.86 32.26 -10.20
N ASN A 168 6.53 32.34 -10.05
CA ASN A 168 5.76 31.59 -9.06
C ASN A 168 5.84 30.07 -9.31
N ILE A 169 5.88 29.29 -8.22
CA ILE A 169 6.10 27.85 -8.28
C ILE A 169 5.02 27.13 -9.10
N TRP A 170 3.74 27.42 -8.86
CA TRP A 170 2.62 26.76 -9.55
C TRP A 170 2.57 27.09 -11.05
N GLU A 171 2.95 28.32 -11.44
CA GLU A 171 3.00 28.75 -12.84
C GLU A 171 4.19 28.11 -13.55
N LYS A 172 5.34 27.98 -12.88
CA LYS A 172 6.47 27.20 -13.40
C LYS A 172 6.13 25.72 -13.57
N ILE A 173 5.31 25.15 -12.69
CA ILE A 173 4.87 23.75 -12.80
C ILE A 173 4.04 23.58 -14.09
N LEU A 174 3.03 24.45 -14.28
CA LEU A 174 2.18 24.39 -15.47
C LEU A 174 2.88 24.82 -16.77
N GLY A 175 3.84 25.74 -16.68
CA GLY A 175 4.68 26.14 -17.80
C GLY A 175 5.85 25.20 -18.07
N PHE A 176 5.95 24.08 -17.34
CA PHE A 176 7.06 23.10 -17.42
C PHE A 176 8.46 23.75 -17.34
N LYS A 177 8.61 24.83 -16.56
CA LYS A 177 9.85 25.61 -16.42
C LYS A 177 10.80 25.04 -15.37
N TYR A 178 10.98 23.72 -15.40
CA TYR A 178 11.90 22.97 -14.53
C TYR A 178 12.77 22.01 -15.34
N LYS A 179 13.90 21.60 -14.75
CA LYS A 179 14.72 20.52 -15.31
C LYS A 179 14.10 19.17 -14.93
N PHE A 180 13.92 18.32 -15.93
CA PHE A 180 13.36 16.98 -15.79
C PHE A 180 14.46 15.93 -15.89
N ASN A 181 14.41 14.96 -14.99
CA ASN A 181 15.20 13.74 -15.06
C ASN A 181 14.24 12.54 -15.00
N LYS A 182 13.99 11.93 -16.16
CA LYS A 182 13.11 10.76 -16.30
C LYS A 182 13.60 9.54 -15.50
N ASN A 183 14.90 9.47 -15.23
CA ASN A 183 15.54 8.38 -14.50
C ASN A 183 15.80 8.72 -13.03
N LYS A 184 15.11 9.72 -12.49
CA LYS A 184 15.28 10.13 -11.09
C LYS A 184 14.76 9.04 -10.16
N ILE A 185 15.68 8.47 -9.40
CA ILE A 185 15.39 7.45 -8.39
C ILE A 185 14.98 8.14 -7.08
N PRO A 186 13.95 7.66 -6.37
CA PRO A 186 13.60 8.21 -5.07
C PRO A 186 14.68 7.95 -4.02
N GLY A 187 14.85 8.87 -3.08
CA GLY A 187 15.54 8.55 -1.82
C GLY A 187 14.73 7.54 -1.01
N LEU A 188 15.40 6.63 -0.31
CA LEU A 188 14.74 5.53 0.38
C LEU A 188 14.51 5.87 1.85
N LEU A 189 13.29 5.63 2.32
CA LEU A 189 12.88 5.87 3.71
C LEU A 189 12.57 4.53 4.41
N LEU A 190 13.24 4.33 5.54
CA LEU A 190 13.13 3.20 6.45
C LEU A 190 12.44 3.64 7.76
N GLU A 191 11.77 2.72 8.45
CA GLU A 191 11.01 2.97 9.67
C GLU A 191 11.86 3.14 10.93
N ASP A 192 13.13 2.76 10.89
CA ASP A 192 14.10 3.10 11.94
C ASP A 192 14.40 4.62 11.99
N HIS A 193 13.99 5.36 10.95
CA HIS A 193 13.99 6.81 10.94
C HIS A 193 12.64 7.40 11.35
N ASP A 194 12.69 8.58 11.97
CA ASP A 194 11.52 9.43 12.16
C ASP A 194 11.11 10.05 10.81
N ILE A 195 10.43 9.26 9.96
CA ILE A 195 10.02 9.65 8.62
C ILE A 195 9.24 10.98 8.63
N ALA A 196 8.29 11.15 9.56
CA ALA A 196 7.52 12.38 9.65
C ALA A 196 8.40 13.59 9.99
N GLY A 197 9.33 13.44 10.92
CA GLY A 197 10.31 14.48 11.26
C GLY A 197 11.23 14.83 10.09
N VAL A 198 11.72 13.82 9.37
CA VAL A 198 12.55 13.98 8.16
C VAL A 198 11.81 14.79 7.11
N ILE A 199 10.58 14.40 6.76
CA ILE A 199 9.76 15.09 5.74
C ILE A 199 9.52 16.56 6.15
N ILE A 200 9.14 16.80 7.41
CA ILE A 200 8.89 18.16 7.92
C ILE A 200 10.16 19.02 7.85
N ASN A 201 11.32 18.44 8.15
CA ASN A 201 12.59 19.14 8.11
C ASN A 201 13.06 19.43 6.68
N GLU A 202 12.87 18.49 5.76
CA GLU A 202 13.14 18.65 4.32
C GLU A 202 12.27 19.77 3.71
N LEU A 203 11.01 19.86 4.15
CA LEU A 203 10.10 20.95 3.81
C LEU A 203 10.51 22.32 4.38
N ASN A 204 11.52 22.43 5.23
CA ASN A 204 12.11 23.73 5.58
C ASN A 204 13.08 24.25 4.52
N LYS A 205 13.58 23.36 3.65
CA LYS A 205 14.52 23.68 2.57
C LYS A 205 13.84 23.75 1.21
N SER A 206 12.72 23.06 1.03
CA SER A 206 11.91 23.03 -0.19
C SER A 206 10.44 23.28 0.11
N ASN A 207 9.73 23.96 -0.79
CA ASN A 207 8.29 24.15 -0.68
C ASN A 207 7.49 22.93 -1.16
N ILE A 208 8.14 21.99 -1.86
CA ILE A 208 7.47 20.82 -2.45
C ILE A 208 8.21 19.54 -2.05
N TYR A 209 7.41 18.56 -1.64
CA TYR A 209 7.85 17.23 -1.26
C TYR A 209 6.99 16.16 -1.92
N ILE A 210 7.60 15.15 -2.53
CA ILE A 210 6.92 13.99 -3.10
C ILE A 210 7.21 12.78 -2.22
N PHE A 211 6.16 12.23 -1.60
CA PHE A 211 6.23 11.03 -0.78
C PHE A 211 5.54 9.87 -1.49
N GLN A 212 6.32 8.90 -1.93
CA GLN A 212 5.83 7.64 -2.49
C GLN A 212 5.62 6.61 -1.39
N GLY A 213 4.39 6.13 -1.27
CA GLY A 213 3.99 5.04 -0.38
C GLY A 213 3.49 3.83 -1.15
N PRO A 214 4.38 2.89 -1.51
CA PRO A 214 4.04 1.60 -2.14
C PRO A 214 3.02 0.77 -1.34
N PRO A 215 2.44 -0.30 -1.93
CA PRO A 215 1.39 -1.09 -1.30
C PRO A 215 1.78 -1.64 0.08
N GLY A 216 0.94 -1.36 1.09
CA GLY A 216 1.12 -1.86 2.45
C GLY A 216 2.23 -1.19 3.27
N THR A 217 2.84 -0.13 2.75
CA THR A 217 3.90 0.62 3.47
C THR A 217 3.37 1.57 4.55
N GLY A 218 2.05 1.68 4.73
CA GLY A 218 1.49 2.56 5.75
C GLY A 218 1.55 4.04 5.40
N LYS A 219 1.44 4.39 4.11
CA LYS A 219 1.35 5.77 3.60
C LYS A 219 0.41 6.66 4.44
N THR A 220 -0.84 6.25 4.63
CA THR A 220 -1.83 6.99 5.44
C THR A 220 -1.42 7.13 6.90
N HIS A 221 -0.72 6.14 7.47
CA HIS A 221 -0.19 6.25 8.84
C HIS A 221 0.85 7.37 8.93
N GLN A 222 1.76 7.46 7.95
CA GLN A 222 2.74 8.56 7.91
C GLN A 222 2.11 9.91 7.65
N VAL A 223 1.10 10.00 6.77
CA VAL A 223 0.34 11.25 6.57
C VAL A 223 -0.29 11.71 7.88
N ALA A 224 -0.94 10.80 8.61
CA ALA A 224 -1.55 11.12 9.90
C ALA A 224 -0.53 11.63 10.93
N GLU A 225 0.65 11.02 11.00
CA GLU A 225 1.74 11.48 11.89
C GLU A 225 2.26 12.87 11.52
N ILE A 226 2.52 13.13 10.23
CA ILE A 226 2.95 14.45 9.73
C ILE A 226 1.91 15.51 10.10
N VAL A 227 0.64 15.26 9.77
CA VAL A 227 -0.48 16.16 10.01
C VAL A 227 -0.62 16.45 11.51
N SER A 228 -0.51 15.42 12.36
CA SER A 228 -0.60 15.56 13.80
C SER A 228 0.45 16.54 14.34
N ARG A 229 1.71 16.37 13.93
CA ARG A 229 2.82 17.24 14.35
C ARG A 229 2.68 18.67 13.82
N LEU A 230 2.25 18.83 12.57
CA LEU A 230 2.04 20.16 11.98
C LEU A 230 0.92 20.92 12.70
N ALA A 231 -0.22 20.28 12.95
CA ALA A 231 -1.32 20.93 13.67
C ALA A 231 -0.95 21.22 15.14
N LYS A 232 -0.25 20.32 15.83
CA LYS A 232 0.27 20.55 17.20
C LYS A 232 1.28 21.70 17.28
N THR A 233 1.99 21.99 16.20
CA THR A 233 2.87 23.17 16.05
C THR A 233 2.14 24.39 15.48
N ASN A 234 0.82 24.44 15.66
CA ASN A 234 -0.06 25.55 15.30
C ASN A 234 -0.10 25.89 13.80
N LYS A 235 0.19 24.94 12.91
CA LYS A 235 0.10 25.12 11.46
C LYS A 235 -1.32 24.86 10.96
N SER A 236 -1.73 25.57 9.91
CA SER A 236 -2.96 25.25 9.17
C SER A 236 -2.67 24.19 8.11
N VAL A 237 -3.42 23.09 8.13
CA VAL A 237 -3.20 21.95 7.22
C VAL A 237 -4.47 21.65 6.44
N LEU A 238 -4.36 21.56 5.12
CA LEU A 238 -5.42 21.08 4.23
C LEU A 238 -4.99 19.73 3.65
N ILE A 239 -5.84 18.70 3.75
CA ILE A 239 -5.69 17.43 3.06
C ILE A 239 -6.77 17.34 1.99
N THR A 240 -6.35 17.10 0.76
CA THR A 240 -7.24 16.90 -0.37
C THR A 240 -6.94 15.57 -1.05
N ALA A 241 -7.98 14.81 -1.42
CA ALA A 241 -7.86 13.50 -2.06
C ALA A 241 -8.91 13.31 -3.17
N LEU A 242 -8.76 12.30 -4.03
CA LEU A 242 -9.77 12.07 -5.09
C LEU A 242 -11.15 11.72 -4.52
N THR A 243 -11.18 10.91 -3.44
CA THR A 243 -12.44 10.37 -2.89
C THR A 243 -12.65 10.81 -1.43
N ASN A 244 -13.91 10.91 -1.01
CA ASN A 244 -14.28 11.17 0.37
C ASN A 244 -13.64 10.17 1.34
N LYS A 245 -13.66 8.88 0.97
CA LYS A 245 -13.06 7.80 1.76
C LYS A 245 -11.58 8.07 2.01
N ALA A 246 -10.78 8.35 0.97
CA ALA A 246 -9.35 8.63 1.11
C ALA A 246 -9.11 9.80 2.08
N ALA A 247 -9.82 10.92 1.87
CA ALA A 247 -9.68 12.12 2.70
C ALA A 247 -9.89 11.88 4.21
N VAL A 248 -10.75 10.92 4.60
CA VAL A 248 -10.99 10.58 6.02
C VAL A 248 -10.16 9.41 6.55
N GLU A 249 -9.41 8.68 5.73
CA GLU A 249 -8.65 7.51 6.19
C GLU A 249 -7.64 7.87 7.29
N VAL A 250 -7.11 9.09 7.28
CA VAL A 250 -6.23 9.63 8.33
C VAL A 250 -6.89 9.67 9.70
N CYS A 251 -8.22 9.84 9.77
CA CYS A 251 -8.98 9.90 11.03
C CYS A 251 -9.01 8.54 11.76
N LYS A 252 -8.69 7.44 11.07
CA LYS A 252 -8.59 6.10 11.68
C LYS A 252 -7.29 5.87 12.45
N LYS A 253 -6.34 6.81 12.40
CA LYS A 253 -5.00 6.62 12.94
C LYS A 253 -4.88 7.20 14.35
N GLU A 254 -4.20 6.48 15.23
CA GLU A 254 -4.04 6.86 16.64
C GLU A 254 -3.34 8.21 16.80
N SER A 255 -2.37 8.54 15.94
CA SER A 255 -1.63 9.80 15.98
C SER A 255 -2.52 11.05 15.83
N ILE A 256 -3.69 10.90 15.19
CA ILE A 256 -4.66 11.96 14.95
C ILE A 256 -5.79 11.99 16.01
N ALA A 257 -5.94 10.94 16.80
CA ALA A 257 -7.07 10.78 17.72
C ALA A 257 -7.22 11.93 18.73
N GLU A 258 -6.11 12.49 19.21
CA GLU A 258 -6.11 13.65 20.11
C GLU A 258 -6.67 14.91 19.43
N LEU A 259 -6.32 15.17 18.17
CA LEU A 259 -6.82 16.31 17.42
C LEU A 259 -8.32 16.18 17.13
N LEU A 260 -8.79 14.96 16.85
CA LEU A 260 -10.23 14.69 16.70
C LEU A 260 -10.97 15.04 17.99
N LYS A 261 -10.55 14.47 19.13
CA LYS A 261 -11.19 14.73 20.45
C LYS A 261 -11.23 16.22 20.80
N ASN A 262 -10.22 16.98 20.37
CA ASN A 262 -10.13 18.43 20.60
C ASN A 262 -10.85 19.26 19.52
N ASN A 263 -11.64 18.64 18.64
CA ASN A 263 -12.35 19.26 17.52
C ASN A 263 -11.43 20.08 16.59
N LYS A 264 -10.17 19.65 16.44
CA LYS A 264 -9.15 20.29 15.59
C LYS A 264 -9.11 19.75 14.16
N ILE A 265 -10.10 18.93 13.80
CA ILE A 265 -10.23 18.37 12.46
C ILE A 265 -11.65 18.59 11.99
N SER A 266 -11.79 19.09 10.77
CA SER A 266 -13.07 19.24 10.11
C SER A 266 -13.01 18.79 8.66
N LYS A 267 -14.17 18.47 8.08
CA LYS A 267 -14.29 18.05 6.69
C LYS A 267 -15.40 18.82 5.96
N LEU A 268 -15.20 19.03 4.65
CA LEU A 268 -16.23 19.52 3.73
C LEU A 268 -16.18 18.74 2.39
N PRO A 269 -17.29 18.16 1.91
CA PRO A 269 -18.54 17.88 2.63
C PRO A 269 -18.32 16.81 3.71
N LEU A 270 -19.19 16.72 4.72
CA LEU A 270 -19.13 15.66 5.74
C LEU A 270 -20.36 14.76 5.59
N SER A 271 -20.18 13.46 5.39
CA SER A 271 -21.32 12.54 5.25
C SER A 271 -21.87 12.07 6.60
N ILE A 272 -23.11 11.56 6.60
CA ILE A 272 -23.76 10.98 7.79
C ILE A 272 -23.01 9.75 8.33
N ASP A 273 -22.40 8.94 7.45
CA ASP A 273 -21.65 7.75 7.83
C ASP A 273 -20.25 8.09 8.34
N GLU A 274 -19.61 9.12 7.79
CA GLU A 274 -18.36 9.67 8.33
C GLU A 274 -18.57 10.27 9.72
N LYS A 275 -19.65 11.05 9.92
CA LYS A 275 -19.97 11.62 11.24
C LYS A 275 -20.30 10.55 12.27
N LYS A 276 -20.92 9.44 11.86
CA LYS A 276 -21.15 8.27 12.73
C LYS A 276 -19.84 7.54 13.04
N MET A 277 -18.94 7.42 12.06
CA MET A 277 -17.65 6.75 12.24
C MET A 277 -16.69 7.58 13.10
N PHE A 278 -16.74 8.90 12.97
CA PHE A 278 -15.91 9.87 13.70
C PHE A 278 -16.80 10.95 14.33
N PRO A 279 -17.38 10.70 15.51
CA PRO A 279 -18.29 11.65 16.17
C PRO A 279 -17.68 13.03 16.41
N ASP A 280 -16.38 13.09 16.69
CA ASP A 280 -15.65 14.34 16.94
C ASP A 280 -15.15 15.04 15.65
N LEU A 281 -15.40 14.46 14.47
CA LEU A 281 -15.05 15.11 13.21
C LEU A 281 -15.98 16.31 12.97
N GLY A 282 -15.39 17.50 12.91
CA GLY A 282 -16.10 18.74 12.67
C GLY A 282 -16.66 18.84 11.24
N LEU A 283 -17.77 19.53 11.10
CA LEU A 283 -18.29 19.95 9.80
C LEU A 283 -17.70 21.32 9.47
N ALA A 284 -16.97 21.42 8.37
CA ALA A 284 -16.54 22.71 7.83
C ALA A 284 -17.61 23.26 6.89
N LYS A 285 -17.83 24.58 6.92
CA LYS A 285 -18.73 25.28 5.98
C LYS A 285 -18.00 25.74 4.73
N GLU A 286 -16.73 26.09 4.89
CA GLU A 286 -15.86 26.62 3.84
C GLU A 286 -14.45 26.07 4.01
N LEU A 287 -13.68 26.11 2.92
CA LEU A 287 -12.28 25.68 2.94
C LEU A 287 -11.34 26.80 3.38
N VAL A 288 -11.49 27.30 4.61
CA VAL A 288 -10.68 28.40 5.16
C VAL A 288 -9.62 27.89 6.12
N ALA A 289 -8.41 28.43 5.99
CA ALA A 289 -7.29 28.06 6.84
C ALA A 289 -7.50 28.53 8.29
N SER A 290 -7.27 27.62 9.25
CA SER A 290 -7.28 27.92 10.68
C SER A 290 -6.03 27.33 11.34
N LYS A 291 -5.40 28.09 12.23
CA LYS A 291 -4.14 27.69 12.87
C LYS A 291 -4.35 26.53 13.84
N GLY A 292 -3.44 25.56 13.77
CA GLY A 292 -3.52 24.32 14.56
C GLY A 292 -4.72 23.45 14.21
N HIS A 293 -5.27 23.60 13.00
CA HIS A 293 -6.47 22.90 12.53
C HIS A 293 -6.18 22.16 11.22
N VAL A 294 -6.83 21.02 11.07
CA VAL A 294 -6.75 20.16 9.88
C VAL A 294 -8.08 20.19 9.16
N LEU A 295 -8.06 20.53 7.89
CA LEU A 295 -9.22 20.53 7.02
C LEU A 295 -9.11 19.41 5.99
N LEU A 296 -10.14 18.59 5.87
CA LEU A 296 -10.21 17.45 4.97
C LEU A 296 -11.20 17.76 3.84
N THR A 297 -10.85 17.43 2.60
CA THR A 297 -11.75 17.64 1.46
C THR A 297 -11.39 16.77 0.25
N THR A 298 -12.16 16.87 -0.84
CA THR A 298 -11.87 16.19 -2.10
C THR A 298 -11.24 17.13 -3.13
N TYR A 299 -10.60 16.59 -4.17
CA TYR A 299 -10.10 17.38 -5.30
C TYR A 299 -11.18 18.27 -5.93
N TYR A 300 -12.42 17.77 -5.98
CA TYR A 300 -13.56 18.51 -6.50
C TYR A 300 -13.87 19.78 -5.70
N GLN A 301 -13.94 19.68 -4.37
CA GLN A 301 -14.18 20.85 -3.53
C GLN A 301 -12.96 21.76 -3.46
N PHE A 302 -11.76 21.16 -3.41
CA PHE A 302 -10.51 21.89 -3.40
C PHE A 302 -10.30 22.75 -4.66
N SER A 303 -10.71 22.28 -5.84
CA SER A 303 -10.54 23.04 -7.08
C SER A 303 -11.34 24.34 -7.12
N ARG A 304 -12.30 24.54 -6.22
CA ARG A 304 -13.12 25.76 -6.17
C ARG A 304 -12.41 26.95 -5.50
N ILE A 305 -11.34 26.71 -4.75
CA ILE A 305 -10.75 27.77 -3.90
C ILE A 305 -9.48 28.40 -4.44
N TRP A 306 -8.82 27.82 -5.44
CA TRP A 306 -7.54 28.36 -5.93
C TRP A 306 -7.66 29.77 -6.55
N GLN A 307 -8.87 30.16 -6.99
CA GLN A 307 -9.13 31.48 -7.57
C GLN A 307 -9.07 32.59 -6.52
N THR A 308 -9.59 32.31 -5.32
CA THR A 308 -9.73 33.30 -4.24
C THR A 308 -8.65 33.15 -3.18
N GLN A 309 -7.94 32.01 -3.15
CA GLN A 309 -6.93 31.72 -2.14
C GLN A 309 -5.55 31.56 -2.75
N ASN A 310 -4.57 32.22 -2.13
CA ASN A 310 -3.16 32.14 -2.48
C ASN A 310 -2.34 32.10 -1.19
N ASN A 311 -1.50 31.06 -1.02
CA ASN A 311 -0.69 30.84 0.19
C ASN A 311 -1.47 30.94 1.51
N SER A 312 -2.75 30.58 1.51
CA SER A 312 -3.67 30.68 2.65
C SER A 312 -3.40 29.60 3.69
N PHE A 313 -3.04 28.39 3.26
CA PHE A 313 -2.68 27.26 4.14
C PHE A 313 -1.16 27.20 4.33
N ASP A 314 -0.71 26.88 5.54
CA ASP A 314 0.72 26.63 5.76
C ASP A 314 1.16 25.35 5.04
N TYR A 315 0.29 24.33 5.01
CA TYR A 315 0.52 23.06 4.32
C TYR A 315 -0.71 22.60 3.55
N VAL A 316 -0.51 22.15 2.31
CA VAL A 316 -1.50 21.40 1.52
C VAL A 316 -0.93 20.02 1.23
N ILE A 317 -1.67 18.97 1.58
CA ILE A 317 -1.33 17.58 1.30
C ILE A 317 -2.27 17.08 0.21
N VAL A 318 -1.71 16.65 -0.91
CA VAL A 318 -2.44 16.04 -2.02
C VAL A 318 -2.30 14.52 -1.84
N GLU A 319 -3.31 13.87 -1.28
CA GLU A 319 -3.32 12.43 -1.01
C GLU A 319 -3.91 11.64 -2.19
N GLU A 320 -3.34 10.47 -2.49
CA GLU A 320 -3.62 9.71 -3.71
C GLU A 320 -3.32 10.52 -4.98
N ALA A 321 -2.20 11.26 -4.93
CA ALA A 321 -1.75 12.13 -6.00
C ALA A 321 -1.41 11.41 -7.31
N SER A 322 -1.25 10.08 -7.30
CA SER A 322 -1.10 9.31 -8.54
C SER A 322 -2.33 9.42 -9.45
N GLN A 323 -3.48 9.79 -8.88
CA GLN A 323 -4.73 10.06 -9.61
C GLN A 323 -5.00 11.56 -9.79
N ALA A 324 -4.05 12.43 -9.47
CA ALA A 324 -4.17 13.87 -9.67
C ALA A 324 -3.52 14.29 -11.00
N TYR A 325 -4.23 15.09 -11.79
CA TYR A 325 -3.62 15.86 -12.86
C TYR A 325 -2.56 16.82 -12.28
N LEU A 326 -1.54 17.14 -13.08
CA LEU A 326 -0.51 18.11 -12.70
C LEU A 326 -1.14 19.46 -12.29
N THR A 327 -2.22 19.86 -12.97
CA THR A 327 -2.97 21.09 -12.66
C THR A 327 -3.59 21.09 -11.27
N THR A 328 -3.94 19.92 -10.71
CA THR A 328 -4.41 19.84 -9.31
C THR A 328 -3.27 20.07 -8.33
N ILE A 329 -2.08 19.53 -8.63
CA ILE A 329 -0.89 19.74 -7.79
C ILE A 329 -0.38 21.19 -7.91
N ALA A 330 -0.49 21.79 -9.09
CA ALA A 330 -0.23 23.21 -9.29
C ALA A 330 -1.20 24.08 -8.47
N ALA A 331 -2.50 23.76 -8.47
CA ALA A 331 -3.48 24.43 -7.61
C ALA A 331 -3.09 24.34 -6.12
N ALA A 332 -2.62 23.16 -5.67
CA ALA A 332 -2.10 22.99 -4.31
C ALA A 332 -0.90 23.89 -4.03
N SER A 333 -0.02 24.08 -5.01
CA SER A 333 1.15 24.96 -4.94
C SER A 333 0.81 26.45 -5.00
N LYS A 334 -0.41 26.79 -5.44
CA LYS A 334 -0.96 28.16 -5.36
C LYS A 334 -1.59 28.41 -4.00
N VAL A 335 -2.36 27.46 -3.47
CA VAL A 335 -3.11 27.61 -2.23
C VAL A 335 -2.23 27.44 -0.98
N GLY A 336 -1.25 26.52 -1.02
CA GLY A 336 -0.39 26.18 0.10
C GLY A 336 1.00 26.80 0.02
N LYS A 337 1.53 27.28 1.16
CA LYS A 337 2.94 27.70 1.26
C LYS A 337 3.90 26.54 1.06
N LYS A 338 3.52 25.36 1.53
CA LYS A 338 4.25 24.09 1.39
C LYS A 338 3.29 23.00 0.93
N VAL A 339 3.75 22.14 0.02
CA VAL A 339 2.95 21.07 -0.58
C VAL A 339 3.60 19.72 -0.37
N ILE A 340 2.81 18.76 0.09
CA ILE A 340 3.21 17.36 0.19
C ILE A 340 2.36 16.55 -0.79
N VAL A 341 2.99 16.04 -1.84
CA VAL A 341 2.37 15.20 -2.86
C VAL A 341 2.53 13.74 -2.42
N VAL A 342 1.43 13.10 -2.04
CA VAL A 342 1.44 11.76 -1.43
C VAL A 342 0.68 10.78 -2.30
N GLY A 343 1.32 9.68 -2.69
CA GLY A 343 0.67 8.68 -3.53
C GLY A 343 1.64 7.59 -3.95
N ASP A 344 1.35 6.97 -5.09
CA ASP A 344 2.27 6.01 -5.71
C ASP A 344 2.14 6.06 -7.24
N PRO A 345 3.12 6.62 -7.98
CA PRO A 345 3.03 6.74 -9.44
C PRO A 345 2.98 5.39 -10.16
N LYS A 346 3.29 4.28 -9.47
CA LYS A 346 3.18 2.91 -10.00
C LYS A 346 1.78 2.29 -9.79
N GLN A 347 0.83 3.03 -9.22
CA GLN A 347 -0.58 2.63 -9.04
C GLN A 347 -1.51 3.39 -9.99
N ILE A 348 -2.84 3.28 -9.80
CA ILE A 348 -3.86 3.82 -10.71
C ILE A 348 -3.59 5.31 -11.04
N LEU A 349 -3.65 5.60 -12.34
CA LEU A 349 -3.52 6.93 -12.95
C LEU A 349 -4.89 7.63 -13.00
N PRO A 350 -4.96 8.94 -13.30
CA PRO A 350 -6.24 9.60 -13.51
C PRO A 350 -7.00 8.96 -14.69
N ILE A 351 -8.34 8.96 -14.59
CA ILE A 351 -9.19 8.46 -15.67
C ILE A 351 -9.40 9.60 -16.67
N VAL A 352 -8.88 9.43 -17.88
CA VAL A 352 -9.09 10.34 -19.02
C VAL A 352 -10.24 9.80 -19.87
N SER A 353 -11.21 10.65 -20.20
CA SER A 353 -12.42 10.25 -20.92
C SER A 353 -12.20 10.21 -22.44
N ASN A 354 -11.50 11.21 -22.97
CA ASN A 354 -11.08 11.31 -24.36
C ASN A 354 -10.05 10.22 -24.64
N LYS A 355 -10.37 9.33 -25.59
CA LYS A 355 -9.48 8.23 -25.99
C LYS A 355 -8.36 8.67 -26.93
N ASN A 356 -8.47 9.85 -27.52
CA ASN A 356 -7.52 10.40 -28.49
C ASN A 356 -6.67 11.52 -27.89
N TYR A 357 -6.61 11.63 -26.56
CA TYR A 357 -5.86 12.70 -25.91
C TYR A 357 -4.36 12.65 -26.23
N GLU A 358 -3.82 11.48 -26.59
CA GLU A 358 -2.43 11.27 -27.00
C GLU A 358 -2.03 12.05 -28.28
N GLU A 359 -2.99 12.65 -29.00
CA GLU A 359 -2.71 13.59 -30.11
C GLU A 359 -1.94 14.84 -29.65
N TYR A 360 -2.02 15.19 -28.36
CA TYR A 360 -1.29 16.30 -27.76
C TYR A 360 0.12 15.87 -27.31
N GLU A 361 1.16 16.54 -27.82
CA GLU A 361 2.55 16.15 -27.58
C GLU A 361 2.93 16.20 -26.08
N ASN A 362 3.40 15.07 -25.53
CA ASN A 362 3.80 14.91 -24.12
C ASN A 362 2.69 15.16 -23.08
N ILE A 363 1.42 15.11 -23.47
CA ILE A 363 0.28 15.39 -22.58
C ILE A 363 0.22 14.47 -21.36
N ASP A 364 0.83 13.28 -21.43
CA ASP A 364 0.99 12.39 -20.28
C ASP A 364 1.69 13.06 -19.09
N LEU A 365 2.51 14.10 -19.32
CA LEU A 365 3.10 14.88 -18.23
C LEU A 365 2.05 15.72 -17.47
N LEU A 366 0.98 16.16 -18.15
CA LEU A 366 -0.15 16.84 -17.53
C LEU A 366 -1.07 15.86 -16.82
N VAL A 367 -1.32 14.70 -17.45
CA VAL A 367 -2.18 13.63 -16.91
C VAL A 367 -1.53 13.02 -15.67
N ASN A 368 -0.29 12.55 -15.77
CA ASN A 368 0.41 11.83 -14.70
C ASN A 368 1.11 12.80 -13.74
N GLY A 369 0.33 13.66 -13.09
CA GLY A 369 0.84 14.79 -12.30
C GLY A 369 1.89 14.41 -11.25
N MET A 370 1.63 13.38 -10.44
CA MET A 370 2.59 12.95 -9.42
C MET A 370 3.92 12.45 -10.02
N ASP A 371 3.87 11.70 -11.12
CA ASP A 371 5.06 11.17 -11.77
C ASP A 371 5.91 12.31 -12.37
N THR A 372 5.25 13.26 -13.04
CA THR A 372 5.87 14.50 -13.53
C THR A 372 6.54 15.27 -12.41
N MET A 373 5.89 15.42 -11.25
CA MET A 373 6.46 16.10 -10.08
C MET A 373 7.67 15.35 -9.51
N ALA A 374 7.65 14.01 -9.52
CA ALA A 374 8.76 13.19 -9.06
C ALA A 374 10.00 13.34 -9.95
N GLN A 375 9.80 13.50 -11.26
CA GLN A 375 10.86 13.67 -12.26
C GLN A 375 11.52 15.06 -12.26
N ILE A 376 10.94 16.07 -11.59
CA ILE A 376 11.54 17.41 -11.48
C ILE A 376 12.76 17.36 -10.54
N GLU A 377 13.95 17.69 -11.05
CA GLU A 377 15.22 17.54 -10.32
C GLU A 377 15.24 18.29 -8.98
N SER A 378 14.74 19.52 -8.96
CA SER A 378 14.79 20.38 -7.77
C SER A 378 13.83 19.97 -6.65
N PHE A 379 12.87 19.08 -6.89
CA PHE A 379 11.92 18.65 -5.87
C PHE A 379 12.42 17.40 -5.14
N ILE A 380 12.12 17.31 -3.85
CA ILE A 380 12.53 16.16 -3.05
C ILE A 380 11.56 15.01 -3.31
N PHE A 381 12.08 13.84 -3.66
CA PHE A 381 11.29 12.65 -3.98
C PHE A 381 11.81 11.46 -3.19
N ASN A 382 11.02 10.98 -2.24
CA ASN A 382 11.39 9.87 -1.38
C ASN A 382 10.30 8.78 -1.36
N ARG A 383 10.73 7.52 -1.26
CA ARG A 383 9.90 6.31 -1.24
C ARG A 383 10.09 5.59 0.07
N LYS A 384 8.99 5.27 0.76
CA LYS A 384 9.01 4.29 1.85
C LYS A 384 9.10 2.87 1.30
N ILE A 385 9.96 2.03 1.86
CA ILE A 385 10.25 0.71 1.27
C ILE A 385 9.74 -0.49 2.08
N GLU A 386 9.35 -0.28 3.34
CA GLU A 386 8.92 -1.37 4.22
C GLU A 386 7.41 -1.57 4.22
N THR A 387 6.96 -2.77 3.83
CA THR A 387 5.54 -3.15 3.78
C THR A 387 5.17 -4.16 4.85
N ARG A 388 4.06 -3.90 5.57
CA ARG A 388 3.50 -4.85 6.56
C ARG A 388 2.41 -5.74 6.01
N ARG A 389 1.97 -5.49 4.77
CA ARG A 389 0.89 -6.25 4.12
C ARG A 389 1.45 -7.42 3.35
N LEU A 390 2.40 -7.15 2.46
CA LEU A 390 2.91 -8.12 1.50
C LEU A 390 3.85 -9.09 2.21
N THR A 391 3.68 -10.39 1.97
CA THR A 391 4.63 -11.42 2.43
C THR A 391 5.97 -11.26 1.72
N GLU A 392 7.04 -11.90 2.22
CA GLU A 392 8.35 -11.88 1.55
C GLU A 392 8.26 -12.34 0.09
N ARG A 393 7.56 -13.45 -0.17
CA ARG A 393 7.30 -13.91 -1.54
C ARG A 393 6.50 -12.89 -2.35
N SER A 394 5.49 -12.26 -1.76
CA SER A 394 4.73 -11.21 -2.44
C SER A 394 5.63 -10.03 -2.83
N THR A 395 6.55 -9.60 -1.96
CA THR A 395 7.48 -8.51 -2.25
C THR A 395 8.43 -8.84 -3.40
N ILE A 396 8.89 -10.09 -3.52
CA ILE A 396 9.71 -10.55 -4.64
C ILE A 396 9.00 -10.31 -5.99
N PHE A 397 7.70 -10.62 -6.07
CA PHE A 397 6.90 -10.39 -7.28
C PHE A 397 6.57 -8.91 -7.48
N THR A 398 6.15 -8.21 -6.43
CA THR A 398 5.82 -6.78 -6.49
C THR A 398 7.04 -5.93 -6.86
N ASN A 399 8.25 -6.37 -6.52
CA ASN A 399 9.49 -5.67 -6.83
C ASN A 399 9.79 -5.53 -8.34
N SER A 400 9.10 -6.28 -9.21
CA SER A 400 9.07 -6.02 -10.65
C SER A 400 8.65 -4.59 -10.99
N PHE A 401 7.87 -3.91 -10.14
CA PHE A 401 7.39 -2.54 -10.35
C PHE A 401 8.18 -1.47 -9.58
N TYR A 402 9.05 -1.88 -8.65
CA TYR A 402 9.69 -0.99 -7.68
C TYR A 402 11.20 -1.21 -7.58
N GLU A 403 11.85 -1.66 -8.66
CA GLU A 403 13.31 -1.72 -8.77
C GLU A 403 13.97 -2.51 -7.63
N ASN A 404 13.32 -3.58 -7.14
CA ASN A 404 13.81 -4.38 -6.01
C ASN A 404 14.00 -3.64 -4.69
N THR A 405 13.29 -2.52 -4.49
CA THR A 405 13.45 -1.71 -3.27
C THR A 405 12.51 -2.10 -2.13
N ILE A 406 11.37 -2.76 -2.39
CA ILE A 406 10.37 -3.08 -1.36
C ILE A 406 10.80 -4.28 -0.51
N GLN A 407 10.68 -4.16 0.81
CA GLN A 407 11.00 -5.22 1.76
C GLN A 407 9.81 -5.53 2.69
N SER A 408 9.62 -6.81 2.99
CA SER A 408 8.53 -7.27 3.84
C SER A 408 8.90 -7.16 5.32
N LEU A 409 8.04 -6.50 6.10
CA LEU A 409 7.97 -6.55 7.55
C LEU A 409 6.67 -7.25 8.01
N SER A 410 6.09 -8.11 7.16
CA SER A 410 4.87 -8.84 7.51
C SER A 410 5.13 -9.77 8.70
N ILE A 411 4.29 -9.66 9.74
CA ILE A 411 4.42 -10.44 10.98
C ILE A 411 3.87 -11.87 10.80
N ASN A 412 3.13 -12.12 9.72
CA ASN A 412 2.50 -13.41 9.43
C ASN A 412 3.55 -14.44 8.95
N LYS A 413 4.27 -15.05 9.90
CA LYS A 413 5.18 -16.19 9.61
C LYS A 413 4.42 -17.47 9.26
N ASP A 414 3.26 -17.68 9.88
CA ASP A 414 2.32 -18.74 9.50
C ASP A 414 1.14 -18.11 8.74
N ILE A 415 1.23 -18.15 7.42
CA ILE A 415 0.29 -17.45 6.53
C ILE A 415 -1.06 -18.19 6.47
N TYR A 416 -1.06 -19.51 6.70
CA TYR A 416 -2.22 -20.39 6.54
C TYR A 416 -2.32 -21.42 7.69
N PRO A 417 -2.64 -20.99 8.92
CA PRO A 417 -2.74 -21.92 10.05
C PRO A 417 -3.81 -23.01 9.86
N ASP A 418 -4.82 -22.71 9.03
CA ASP A 418 -5.94 -23.60 8.72
C ASP A 418 -5.87 -24.17 7.29
N LYS A 419 -4.70 -24.15 6.64
CA LYS A 419 -4.55 -24.59 5.24
C LYS A 419 -5.09 -25.99 4.98
N GLU A 420 -4.88 -26.89 5.94
CA GLU A 420 -5.29 -28.30 5.84
C GLU A 420 -6.81 -28.48 5.80
N LYS A 421 -7.59 -27.48 6.22
CA LYS A 421 -9.05 -27.47 6.09
C LYS A 421 -9.51 -27.15 4.66
N LEU A 422 -8.61 -26.65 3.82
CA LEU A 422 -8.87 -26.35 2.41
C LEU A 422 -8.37 -27.51 1.54
N ILE A 423 -9.30 -28.27 0.98
CA ILE A 423 -9.08 -29.37 0.05
C ILE A 423 -8.53 -28.85 -1.28
N SER A 424 -9.28 -28.03 -2.01
CA SER A 424 -8.88 -27.54 -3.34
C SER A 424 -8.03 -26.28 -3.25
N MET A 425 -8.47 -25.31 -2.46
CA MET A 425 -7.79 -24.02 -2.38
C MET A 425 -6.44 -24.12 -1.65
N GLY A 426 -6.25 -25.08 -0.76
CA GLY A 426 -4.96 -25.31 -0.08
C GLY A 426 -3.84 -25.62 -1.07
N VAL A 427 -4.10 -26.45 -2.09
CA VAL A 427 -3.10 -26.81 -3.11
C VAL A 427 -2.68 -25.61 -3.95
N LEU A 428 -3.60 -24.67 -4.18
CA LEU A 428 -3.39 -23.47 -4.98
C LEU A 428 -2.70 -22.33 -4.21
N MET A 429 -2.36 -22.54 -2.94
CA MET A 429 -1.68 -21.54 -2.11
C MET A 429 -0.22 -21.93 -1.87
N HIS A 430 0.69 -21.05 -2.28
CA HIS A 430 2.11 -21.25 -1.99
C HIS A 430 2.35 -21.11 -0.48
N PRO A 431 3.14 -21.96 0.20
CA PRO A 431 3.36 -21.90 1.65
C PRO A 431 3.83 -20.52 2.16
N LEU A 432 4.66 -19.83 1.38
CA LEU A 432 5.16 -18.47 1.67
C LEU A 432 4.20 -17.33 1.25
N GLY A 433 2.96 -17.67 0.89
CA GLY A 433 1.93 -16.73 0.41
C GLY A 433 2.22 -16.16 -0.97
N GLY A 434 1.61 -15.01 -1.27
CA GLY A 434 1.78 -14.30 -2.54
C GLY A 434 0.93 -14.85 -3.69
N PRO A 435 1.35 -14.60 -4.93
CA PRO A 435 0.49 -14.87 -6.09
C PRO A 435 0.51 -16.34 -6.53
N SER A 436 -0.60 -16.78 -7.11
CA SER A 436 -0.77 -18.07 -7.79
C SER A 436 -1.42 -17.82 -9.16
N LEU A 437 -0.90 -18.44 -10.21
CA LEU A 437 -1.43 -18.30 -11.56
C LEU A 437 -2.33 -19.49 -11.91
N ILE A 438 -3.55 -19.21 -12.34
CA ILE A 438 -4.55 -20.20 -12.72
C ILE A 438 -4.95 -19.93 -14.17
N LEU A 439 -4.59 -20.88 -15.03
CA LEU A 439 -4.76 -20.81 -16.47
C LEU A 439 -5.99 -21.60 -16.87
N PHE A 440 -6.82 -21.00 -17.73
CA PHE A 440 -8.04 -21.61 -18.24
C PHE A 440 -7.86 -21.89 -19.73
N SER A 441 -8.05 -23.15 -20.11
CA SER A 441 -8.16 -23.58 -21.51
C SER A 441 -9.61 -23.94 -21.79
N ASP A 442 -10.18 -23.44 -22.88
CA ASP A 442 -11.49 -23.90 -23.32
C ASP A 442 -11.50 -24.23 -24.81
N LYS A 443 -11.94 -25.45 -25.14
CA LYS A 443 -12.11 -25.92 -26.53
C LYS A 443 -13.59 -26.00 -26.95
N LYS A 444 -14.55 -25.90 -26.01
CA LYS A 444 -16.00 -26.15 -26.26
C LYS A 444 -16.97 -25.22 -25.51
N GLY A 445 -16.51 -24.32 -24.63
CA GLY A 445 -17.34 -23.40 -23.83
C GLY A 445 -16.78 -21.97 -23.73
N SER A 446 -17.36 -21.16 -22.83
CA SER A 446 -16.88 -19.81 -22.54
C SER A 446 -15.90 -19.82 -21.37
N ILE A 447 -14.68 -19.30 -21.57
CA ILE A 447 -13.67 -19.08 -20.51
C ILE A 447 -14.29 -18.37 -19.29
N LYS A 448 -15.23 -17.44 -19.52
CA LYS A 448 -15.94 -16.72 -18.44
C LYS A 448 -16.76 -17.65 -17.54
N GLU A 449 -17.40 -18.68 -18.10
CA GLU A 449 -18.19 -19.65 -17.34
C GLU A 449 -17.29 -20.59 -16.53
N SER A 450 -16.20 -21.07 -17.13
CA SER A 450 -15.21 -21.89 -16.44
C SER A 450 -14.58 -21.15 -15.25
N MET A 451 -14.23 -19.88 -15.43
CA MET A 451 -13.76 -19.02 -14.33
C MET A 451 -14.85 -18.80 -13.28
N LEU A 452 -16.11 -18.58 -13.66
CA LEU A 452 -17.22 -18.43 -12.72
C LEU A 452 -17.39 -19.69 -11.85
N ASN A 453 -17.36 -20.88 -12.46
CA ASN A 453 -17.50 -22.14 -11.74
C ASN A 453 -16.35 -22.37 -10.76
N PHE A 454 -15.12 -22.05 -11.18
CA PHE A 454 -13.96 -22.06 -10.30
C PHE A 454 -14.12 -21.09 -9.12
N LEU A 455 -14.56 -19.84 -9.38
CA LEU A 455 -14.78 -18.83 -8.35
C LEU A 455 -15.83 -19.25 -7.32
N VAL A 456 -16.95 -19.84 -7.75
CA VAL A 456 -18.01 -20.32 -6.84
C VAL A 456 -17.44 -21.35 -5.86
N LYS A 457 -16.78 -22.39 -6.37
CA LYS A 457 -16.15 -23.43 -5.52
C LYS A 457 -15.12 -22.84 -4.57
N SER A 458 -14.25 -21.97 -5.10
CA SER A 458 -13.15 -21.38 -4.34
C SER A 458 -13.61 -20.44 -3.23
N ILE A 459 -14.62 -19.61 -3.50
CA ILE A 459 -15.16 -18.65 -2.53
C ILE A 459 -15.89 -19.37 -1.41
N ASP A 460 -16.69 -20.39 -1.73
CA ASP A 460 -17.39 -21.18 -0.72
C ASP A 460 -16.41 -21.89 0.21
N GLU A 461 -15.37 -22.49 -0.36
CA GLU A 461 -14.33 -23.14 0.41
C GLU A 461 -13.55 -22.16 1.30
N LEU A 462 -13.10 -21.03 0.75
CA LEU A 462 -12.43 -19.98 1.54
C LEU A 462 -13.32 -19.38 2.62
N SER A 463 -14.62 -19.28 2.37
CA SER A 463 -15.60 -18.74 3.32
C SER A 463 -15.81 -19.64 4.54
N THR A 464 -15.37 -20.91 4.49
CA THR A 464 -15.35 -21.80 5.67
C THR A 464 -14.37 -21.30 6.73
N LEU A 465 -13.32 -20.59 6.32
CA LEU A 465 -12.35 -19.98 7.22
C LEU A 465 -12.91 -18.64 7.75
N LYS A 466 -13.45 -18.68 8.97
CA LYS A 466 -14.04 -17.49 9.61
C LYS A 466 -13.03 -16.32 9.67
N LYS A 467 -13.55 -15.10 9.51
CA LYS A 467 -12.83 -13.80 9.61
C LYS A 467 -11.89 -13.43 8.46
N ASN A 468 -11.81 -14.21 7.38
CA ASN A 468 -11.03 -13.79 6.22
C ASN A 468 -11.81 -12.85 5.30
N GLU A 469 -11.13 -11.84 4.78
CA GLU A 469 -11.68 -10.91 3.79
C GLU A 469 -11.33 -11.39 2.37
N ILE A 470 -12.33 -11.43 1.49
CA ILE A 470 -12.18 -11.89 0.10
C ILE A 470 -12.61 -10.79 -0.87
N ALA A 471 -11.83 -10.59 -1.92
CA ALA A 471 -12.20 -9.73 -3.06
C ALA A 471 -12.08 -10.47 -4.40
N VAL A 472 -12.95 -10.10 -5.33
CA VAL A 472 -12.92 -10.50 -6.74
C VAL A 472 -12.79 -9.22 -7.57
N LEU A 473 -11.66 -9.05 -8.22
CA LEU A 473 -11.30 -7.88 -8.99
C LEU A 473 -11.23 -8.21 -10.48
N THR A 474 -11.65 -7.29 -11.33
CA THR A 474 -11.53 -7.44 -12.78
C THR A 474 -11.31 -6.07 -13.44
N PRO A 475 -10.58 -5.99 -14.56
CA PRO A 475 -10.38 -4.69 -15.23
C PRO A 475 -11.66 -4.25 -15.99
N TYR A 476 -12.60 -5.16 -16.29
CA TYR A 476 -13.73 -4.89 -17.17
C TYR A 476 -15.06 -4.70 -16.43
N ILE A 477 -15.77 -3.61 -16.76
CA ILE A 477 -17.13 -3.34 -16.22
C ILE A 477 -18.14 -4.42 -16.64
N GLU A 478 -18.04 -4.96 -17.85
CA GLU A 478 -18.93 -6.03 -18.32
C GLU A 478 -18.75 -7.31 -17.51
N THR A 479 -17.50 -7.69 -17.26
CA THR A 479 -17.16 -8.83 -16.40
C THR A 479 -17.61 -8.60 -14.97
N LEU A 480 -17.44 -7.38 -14.44
CA LEU A 480 -17.97 -7.01 -13.13
C LEU A 480 -19.48 -7.24 -13.04
N LYS A 481 -20.25 -6.72 -14.01
CA LYS A 481 -21.72 -6.89 -14.05
C LYS A 481 -22.10 -8.37 -14.13
N PHE A 482 -21.43 -9.13 -14.98
CA PHE A 482 -21.64 -10.57 -15.11
C PHE A 482 -21.38 -11.31 -13.77
N LEU A 483 -20.26 -11.03 -13.12
CA LEU A 483 -19.92 -11.64 -11.82
C LEU A 483 -20.89 -11.22 -10.72
N GLN A 484 -21.29 -9.95 -10.65
CA GLN A 484 -22.27 -9.47 -9.66
C GLN A 484 -23.64 -10.15 -9.80
N GLN A 485 -24.09 -10.39 -11.04
CA GLN A 485 -25.37 -11.06 -11.32
C GLN A 485 -25.34 -12.56 -10.99
N ASN A 486 -24.20 -13.23 -11.21
CA ASN A 486 -24.12 -14.69 -11.18
C ASN A 486 -23.43 -15.25 -9.94
N LEU A 487 -22.52 -14.52 -9.30
CA LEU A 487 -21.69 -15.06 -8.24
C LEU A 487 -22.45 -15.08 -6.90
N LYS A 488 -23.04 -13.94 -6.48
CA LYS A 488 -23.74 -13.82 -5.18
C LYS A 488 -24.98 -14.73 -5.04
N SER A 489 -25.56 -15.18 -6.16
CA SER A 489 -26.70 -16.10 -6.19
C SER A 489 -26.28 -17.58 -6.17
N LYS A 490 -25.02 -17.87 -6.52
CA LYS A 490 -24.48 -19.23 -6.62
C LYS A 490 -23.53 -19.62 -5.47
N THR A 491 -23.08 -18.65 -4.68
CA THR A 491 -22.24 -18.86 -3.49
C THR A 491 -23.07 -18.97 -2.22
N ASN A 492 -22.58 -19.75 -1.26
CA ASN A 492 -23.18 -19.90 0.07
C ASN A 492 -22.93 -18.68 0.96
N SER A 493 -21.80 -18.00 0.75
CA SER A 493 -21.44 -16.75 1.45
C SER A 493 -21.79 -15.54 0.59
N ARG A 494 -22.15 -14.43 1.23
CA ARG A 494 -22.28 -13.11 0.56
C ARG A 494 -21.23 -12.10 1.01
N ASN A 495 -20.30 -12.52 1.87
CA ASN A 495 -19.35 -11.65 2.54
C ASN A 495 -18.03 -11.52 1.76
N TYR A 496 -18.11 -10.99 0.53
CA TYR A 496 -16.94 -10.69 -0.29
C TYR A 496 -17.22 -9.52 -1.24
N LEU A 497 -16.17 -8.84 -1.67
CA LEU A 497 -16.25 -7.70 -2.58
C LEU A 497 -16.13 -8.17 -4.04
N ILE A 498 -16.94 -7.60 -4.95
CA ILE A 498 -16.75 -7.73 -6.40
C ILE A 498 -16.70 -6.31 -6.98
N GLU A 499 -15.58 -5.92 -7.57
CA GLU A 499 -15.38 -4.54 -8.06
C GLU A 499 -14.34 -4.45 -9.19
N THR A 500 -14.32 -3.33 -9.92
CA THR A 500 -13.19 -3.04 -10.84
C THR A 500 -11.93 -2.62 -10.09
N VAL A 501 -10.78 -2.91 -10.71
CA VAL A 501 -9.45 -2.55 -10.18
C VAL A 501 -9.32 -1.04 -9.91
N ASP A 502 -9.83 -0.21 -10.82
CA ASP A 502 -9.77 1.26 -10.75
C ASP A 502 -10.52 1.84 -9.53
N ARG A 503 -11.48 1.09 -8.95
CA ARG A 503 -12.32 1.54 -7.84
C ARG A 503 -11.85 1.04 -6.46
N VAL A 504 -10.82 0.19 -6.42
CA VAL A 504 -10.34 -0.44 -5.17
C VAL A 504 -8.99 0.11 -4.71
N GLN A 505 -8.98 1.39 -4.34
CA GLN A 505 -7.85 1.99 -3.63
C GLN A 505 -7.96 1.78 -2.11
N GLY A 506 -6.81 1.58 -1.47
CA GLY A 506 -6.72 1.31 -0.03
C GLY A 506 -7.47 0.04 0.42
N LEU A 507 -7.79 -0.86 -0.51
CA LEU A 507 -8.36 -2.17 -0.20
C LEU A 507 -7.26 -3.11 0.29
N ASP A 508 -7.53 -3.74 1.44
CA ASP A 508 -6.68 -4.73 2.07
C ASP A 508 -7.55 -5.94 2.34
N VAL A 509 -7.21 -7.09 1.76
CA VAL A 509 -7.94 -8.35 1.94
C VAL A 509 -6.98 -9.49 2.22
N ASP A 510 -7.48 -10.61 2.73
CA ASP A 510 -6.65 -11.81 2.90
C ASP A 510 -6.45 -12.51 1.56
N TYR A 511 -7.53 -12.64 0.78
CA TYR A 511 -7.56 -13.33 -0.51
C TYR A 511 -8.14 -12.43 -1.61
N CYS A 512 -7.49 -12.42 -2.77
CA CYS A 512 -7.98 -11.71 -3.95
C CYS A 512 -7.96 -12.60 -5.17
N PHE A 513 -9.06 -12.62 -5.92
CA PHE A 513 -9.13 -13.20 -7.25
C PHE A 513 -9.05 -12.08 -8.29
N TYR A 514 -7.98 -12.02 -9.08
CA TYR A 514 -7.89 -11.12 -10.23
C TYR A 514 -8.34 -11.85 -11.50
N VAL A 515 -9.51 -11.50 -12.00
CA VAL A 515 -10.21 -12.19 -13.09
C VAL A 515 -9.97 -11.46 -14.41
N VAL A 516 -9.19 -12.11 -15.28
CA VAL A 516 -8.85 -11.65 -16.63
C VAL A 516 -9.46 -12.61 -17.66
N PRO A 517 -10.73 -12.41 -18.05
CA PRO A 517 -11.42 -13.33 -18.96
C PRO A 517 -11.00 -13.19 -20.43
N LYS A 518 -10.23 -12.14 -20.76
CA LYS A 518 -9.67 -11.87 -22.08
C LYS A 518 -8.35 -11.16 -21.92
N SER A 519 -7.32 -11.63 -22.61
CA SER A 519 -6.02 -10.97 -22.64
C SER A 519 -6.07 -9.79 -23.59
N SER A 520 -5.71 -8.62 -23.06
CA SER A 520 -5.47 -7.42 -23.85
C SER A 520 -4.48 -6.51 -23.09
N SER A 521 -3.91 -5.52 -23.76
CA SER A 521 -3.08 -4.49 -23.11
C SER A 521 -3.82 -3.77 -21.98
N PHE A 522 -5.14 -3.63 -22.08
CA PHE A 522 -5.97 -3.06 -21.02
C PHE A 522 -6.03 -3.96 -19.76
N SER A 523 -6.05 -5.29 -19.95
CA SER A 523 -6.12 -6.26 -18.84
C SER A 523 -4.83 -6.37 -18.05
N PHE A 524 -3.71 -6.23 -18.75
CA PHE A 524 -2.37 -6.32 -18.20
C PHE A 524 -1.69 -4.96 -18.12
N ASN A 525 -2.48 -3.87 -18.11
CA ASN A 525 -1.94 -2.53 -17.87
C ASN A 525 -1.14 -2.53 -16.57
N ILE A 526 0.09 -2.02 -16.64
CA ILE A 526 1.09 -2.11 -15.57
C ILE A 526 0.56 -1.61 -14.21
N ASN A 527 -0.09 -0.45 -14.18
CA ASN A 527 -0.63 0.16 -12.96
C ASN A 527 -1.79 -0.67 -12.39
N ARG A 528 -2.75 -1.09 -13.22
CA ARG A 528 -3.88 -1.94 -12.79
C ARG A 528 -3.40 -3.29 -12.28
N PHE A 529 -2.45 -3.91 -12.97
CA PHE A 529 -1.91 -5.21 -12.61
C PHE A 529 -1.17 -5.15 -11.26
N ASN A 530 -0.30 -4.17 -11.07
CA ASN A 530 0.38 -3.93 -9.79
C ASN A 530 -0.65 -3.71 -8.67
N VAL A 531 -1.67 -2.90 -8.93
CA VAL A 531 -2.75 -2.63 -7.98
C VAL A 531 -3.54 -3.89 -7.62
N ALA A 532 -3.96 -4.71 -8.60
CA ALA A 532 -4.73 -5.91 -8.34
C ALA A 532 -3.92 -6.97 -7.57
N THR A 533 -2.64 -7.11 -7.89
CA THR A 533 -1.77 -8.15 -7.31
C THR A 533 -1.25 -7.83 -5.90
N SER A 534 -1.31 -6.56 -5.48
CA SER A 534 -0.77 -6.08 -4.19
C SER A 534 -1.84 -5.77 -3.11
N ARG A 535 -3.09 -6.23 -3.30
CA ARG A 535 -4.19 -6.04 -2.31
C ARG A 535 -4.18 -7.05 -1.16
N THR A 536 -3.43 -8.14 -1.30
CA THR A 536 -3.58 -9.29 -0.41
C THR A 536 -2.55 -9.32 0.69
N LYS A 537 -2.98 -9.77 1.88
CA LYS A 537 -2.11 -10.12 3.00
C LYS A 537 -1.59 -11.56 2.89
N LYS A 538 -2.33 -12.44 2.20
CA LYS A 538 -2.02 -13.87 2.09
C LYS A 538 -1.82 -14.32 0.66
N CYS A 539 -2.87 -14.35 -0.17
CA CYS A 539 -2.82 -14.97 -1.50
C CYS A 539 -3.57 -14.17 -2.57
N THR A 540 -2.94 -13.95 -3.71
CA THR A 540 -3.60 -13.45 -4.93
C THR A 540 -3.74 -14.58 -5.95
N PHE A 541 -4.94 -14.90 -6.39
CA PHE A 541 -5.20 -15.82 -7.50
C PHE A 541 -5.38 -15.02 -8.78
N ILE A 542 -4.50 -15.21 -9.75
CA ILE A 542 -4.58 -14.57 -11.07
C ILE A 542 -5.22 -15.57 -12.02
N LEU A 543 -6.42 -15.27 -12.51
CA LEU A 543 -7.19 -16.13 -13.40
C LEU A 543 -7.07 -15.55 -14.82
N ALA A 544 -6.41 -16.27 -15.71
CA ALA A 544 -6.16 -15.83 -17.08
C ALA A 544 -6.38 -16.99 -18.08
N GLU A 545 -6.56 -16.67 -19.36
CA GLU A 545 -6.58 -17.71 -20.40
C GLU A 545 -5.18 -18.30 -20.61
N GLU A 546 -5.08 -19.58 -20.95
CA GLU A 546 -3.81 -20.32 -21.02
C GLU A 546 -2.76 -19.65 -21.93
N LYS A 547 -3.19 -19.07 -23.06
CA LYS A 547 -2.32 -18.50 -24.10
C LYS A 547 -2.22 -16.98 -24.03
N TYR A 548 -2.37 -16.39 -22.85
CA TYR A 548 -2.38 -14.94 -22.66
C TYR A 548 -1.13 -14.24 -23.24
N ASP A 549 0.03 -14.90 -23.14
CA ASP A 549 1.35 -14.44 -23.58
C ASP A 549 1.55 -14.46 -25.10
N HIS A 550 0.74 -15.24 -25.83
CA HIS A 550 0.74 -15.24 -27.30
C HIS A 550 -0.18 -14.18 -27.91
N VAL A 551 -1.09 -13.62 -27.10
CA VAL A 551 -2.15 -12.72 -27.57
C VAL A 551 -1.82 -11.25 -27.31
N VAL A 552 -0.97 -10.95 -26.33
CA VAL A 552 -0.72 -9.59 -25.85
C VAL A 552 0.76 -9.33 -25.69
N ASN A 553 1.20 -8.15 -26.16
CA ASN A 553 2.52 -7.63 -25.83
C ASN A 553 2.50 -7.05 -24.41
N LEU A 554 3.16 -7.70 -23.47
CA LEU A 554 3.22 -7.30 -22.06
C LEU A 554 4.34 -6.27 -21.84
N SER A 555 4.14 -5.32 -20.93
CA SER A 555 5.24 -4.50 -20.41
C SER A 555 6.28 -5.38 -19.70
N ASN A 556 7.56 -4.99 -19.75
CA ASN A 556 8.67 -5.74 -19.15
C ASN A 556 8.41 -6.17 -17.70
N GLU A 557 7.80 -5.32 -16.89
CA GLU A 557 7.52 -5.57 -15.48
C GLU A 557 6.46 -6.66 -15.29
N VAL A 558 5.38 -6.60 -16.07
CA VAL A 558 4.28 -7.58 -16.04
C VAL A 558 4.72 -8.91 -16.67
N ASP A 559 5.50 -8.88 -17.76
CA ASP A 559 6.11 -10.09 -18.34
C ASP A 559 6.99 -10.79 -17.31
N THR A 560 7.94 -10.05 -16.71
CA THR A 560 8.86 -10.60 -15.71
C THR A 560 8.11 -11.21 -14.54
N TYR A 561 7.05 -10.54 -14.06
CA TYR A 561 6.17 -11.05 -13.02
C TYR A 561 5.51 -12.38 -13.43
N LEU A 562 4.83 -12.39 -14.58
CA LEU A 562 4.00 -13.53 -15.00
C LEU A 562 4.84 -14.72 -15.45
N ARG A 563 5.97 -14.50 -16.15
CA ARG A 563 6.90 -15.56 -16.56
C ARG A 563 7.48 -16.28 -15.34
N LYS A 564 7.99 -15.53 -14.37
CA LYS A 564 8.46 -16.08 -13.10
C LYS A 564 7.35 -16.88 -12.40
N LEU A 565 6.13 -16.34 -12.35
CA LEU A 565 5.02 -17.02 -11.69
C LEU A 565 4.57 -18.29 -12.45
N LYS A 566 4.61 -18.26 -13.78
CA LYS A 566 4.29 -19.40 -14.65
C LYS A 566 5.25 -20.56 -14.40
N GLU A 567 6.53 -20.27 -14.26
CA GLU A 567 7.58 -21.25 -13.95
C GLU A 567 7.49 -21.75 -12.49
N GLU A 568 7.26 -20.84 -11.54
CA GLU A 568 7.35 -21.16 -10.11
C GLU A 568 6.07 -21.81 -9.54
N PHE A 569 4.88 -21.25 -9.85
CA PHE A 569 3.63 -21.62 -9.17
C PHE A 569 2.38 -21.35 -10.02
N SER A 570 2.19 -22.18 -11.06
CA SER A 570 1.03 -22.12 -11.96
C SER A 570 0.27 -23.43 -12.11
N PHE A 571 -1.01 -23.32 -12.44
CA PHE A 571 -1.95 -24.43 -12.57
C PHE A 571 -2.83 -24.25 -13.80
N LEU A 572 -3.10 -25.34 -14.51
CA LEU A 572 -4.07 -25.41 -15.59
C LEU A 572 -5.40 -25.96 -15.05
N TYR A 573 -6.47 -25.19 -15.21
CA TYR A 573 -7.84 -25.62 -14.94
C TYR A 573 -8.45 -26.18 -16.22
N THR A 574 -8.71 -27.48 -16.24
CA THR A 574 -9.20 -28.20 -17.42
C THR A 574 -10.69 -28.00 -17.64
N THR A 575 -11.18 -28.32 -18.84
CA THR A 575 -12.61 -28.29 -19.18
C THR A 575 -13.44 -29.27 -18.34
N GLU A 576 -12.81 -30.31 -17.77
CA GLU A 576 -13.43 -31.29 -16.89
C GLU A 576 -13.46 -30.83 -15.42
N GLY A 577 -12.87 -29.67 -15.13
CA GLY A 577 -12.82 -29.06 -13.81
C GLY A 577 -11.68 -29.57 -12.92
N GLU A 578 -10.67 -30.22 -13.52
CA GLU A 578 -9.47 -30.69 -12.83
C GLU A 578 -8.38 -29.61 -12.80
N LEU A 579 -7.52 -29.66 -11.78
CA LEU A 579 -6.40 -28.74 -11.60
C LEU A 579 -5.08 -29.48 -11.79
N ILE A 580 -4.37 -29.16 -12.87
CA ILE A 580 -3.06 -29.74 -13.19
C ILE A 580 -1.98 -28.71 -12.86
N LYS A 581 -1.09 -29.01 -11.92
CA LYS A 581 0.07 -28.16 -11.66
C LYS A 581 1.03 -28.24 -12.85
N ASN A 582 1.48 -27.09 -13.34
CA ASN A 582 2.38 -27.05 -14.48
C ASN A 582 3.75 -27.65 -14.10
N LYS A 583 4.22 -28.64 -14.88
CA LYS A 583 5.39 -29.49 -14.58
C LYS A 583 6.70 -29.01 -15.24
N ASN A 584 6.92 -27.69 -15.36
CA ASN A 584 8.27 -27.19 -15.64
C ASN A 584 9.11 -27.27 -14.36
N GLN A 585 9.32 -28.48 -13.85
CA GLN A 585 10.27 -28.80 -12.81
C GLN A 585 11.56 -29.25 -13.50
N SER A 586 12.56 -28.39 -13.57
CA SER A 586 13.92 -28.87 -13.38
C SER A 586 14.07 -29.10 -11.88
N GLU A 587 14.01 -30.36 -11.46
CA GLU A 587 14.72 -30.80 -10.27
C GLU A 587 16.22 -30.67 -10.57
N ASN A 588 16.75 -29.45 -10.49
CA ASN A 588 18.15 -29.08 -10.29
C ASN A 588 18.26 -27.55 -10.18
N GLU A 589 18.94 -27.10 -9.12
CA GLU A 589 19.43 -25.74 -8.85
C GLU A 589 18.41 -24.65 -8.42
N ILE A 590 18.06 -24.65 -7.13
CA ILE A 590 18.01 -23.39 -6.35
C ILE A 590 19.17 -23.44 -5.36
N THR A 591 20.37 -23.38 -5.91
CA THR A 591 21.62 -23.08 -5.20
C THR A 591 22.35 -22.03 -6.02
N ASN A 592 22.54 -20.85 -5.42
CA ASN A 592 23.46 -19.79 -5.84
C ASN A 592 23.26 -19.16 -7.23
N SER A 593 22.35 -18.18 -7.32
CA SER A 593 22.65 -16.96 -8.06
C SER A 593 22.81 -15.80 -7.07
N LYS A 594 24.08 -15.43 -6.82
CA LYS A 594 24.43 -14.16 -6.19
C LYS A 594 23.88 -13.05 -7.09
N ILE A 595 22.93 -12.27 -6.57
CA ILE A 595 22.55 -10.99 -7.17
C ILE A 595 23.70 -10.02 -6.87
N GLU A 596 24.53 -9.75 -7.88
CA GLU A 596 25.43 -8.61 -7.88
C GLU A 596 24.60 -7.31 -7.89
N ILE A 597 24.60 -6.62 -6.75
CA ILE A 597 24.21 -5.21 -6.71
C ILE A 597 25.33 -4.44 -7.41
N ARG A 598 25.08 -3.98 -8.64
CA ARG A 598 25.93 -3.00 -9.33
C ARG A 598 26.01 -1.73 -8.49
N LYS A 599 27.11 -1.57 -7.77
CA LYS A 599 27.55 -0.30 -7.18
C LYS A 599 28.39 0.44 -8.22
N GLU A 600 27.77 1.16 -9.14
CA GLU A 600 28.48 2.20 -9.88
C GLU A 600 27.62 3.47 -9.99
N ASN A 601 28.30 4.60 -9.80
CA ASN A 601 27.86 6.00 -9.87
C ASN A 601 27.26 6.61 -8.59
N GLN A 602 28.11 6.69 -7.55
CA GLN A 602 28.17 7.89 -6.73
C GLN A 602 28.90 8.98 -7.53
N ILE A 603 28.17 10.02 -7.94
CA ILE A 603 28.76 11.27 -8.41
C ILE A 603 29.28 12.02 -7.19
N GLU A 604 30.56 12.38 -7.28
CA GLU A 604 31.32 13.24 -6.39
C GLU A 604 30.56 14.54 -6.04
N HIS A 605 30.48 14.85 -4.74
CA HIS A 605 30.54 16.24 -4.29
C HIS A 605 31.60 16.37 -3.20
N SER A 606 32.77 16.74 -3.68
CA SER A 606 33.86 17.47 -3.05
C SER A 606 33.64 18.04 -1.64
N GLU A 607 34.36 17.46 -0.67
CA GLU A 607 34.97 18.25 0.40
C GLU A 607 36.45 18.49 0.05
N LYS A 608 36.78 19.75 -0.24
CA LYS A 608 38.16 20.23 -0.34
C LYS A 608 38.90 19.94 0.96
N ARG A 609 39.96 19.14 0.91
CA ARG A 609 41.12 19.30 1.79
C ARG A 609 42.42 19.32 0.97
N ILE A 610 43.23 20.28 1.36
CA ILE A 610 44.41 20.84 0.69
C ILE A 610 45.52 19.78 0.55
N LYS A 611 46.14 19.71 -0.64
CA LYS A 611 47.41 19.01 -0.88
C LYS A 611 48.57 19.85 -0.31
N THR A 612 49.46 19.21 0.44
CA THR A 612 50.89 19.56 0.46
C THR A 612 51.69 18.27 0.50
N GLU A 613 52.61 18.14 -0.46
CA GLU A 613 53.53 17.04 -0.69
C GLU A 613 54.55 16.88 0.45
N SER A 614 55.06 15.66 0.67
CA SER A 614 56.48 15.35 0.35
C SER A 614 56.97 13.99 0.88
N LYS A 615 57.66 13.29 -0.02
CA LYS A 615 58.83 12.40 0.15
C LYS A 615 58.73 11.13 1.02
N LEU A 616 58.64 9.98 0.33
CA LEU A 616 59.24 8.70 0.77
C LEU A 616 60.76 8.76 0.63
N PRO A 617 61.51 8.07 1.52
CA PRO A 617 62.22 6.88 1.03
C PRO A 617 62.36 5.74 2.07
N GLY A 618 62.47 4.50 1.57
CA GLY A 618 63.30 3.47 2.19
C GLY A 618 62.58 2.25 2.77
N LEU A 619 62.47 1.19 1.95
CA LEU A 619 62.22 -0.17 2.41
C LEU A 619 63.43 -0.71 3.18
N LYS A 620 63.22 -1.38 4.31
CA LYS A 620 64.17 -2.38 4.86
C LYS A 620 63.39 -3.51 5.51
N ILE A 621 63.34 -4.65 4.83
CA ILE A 621 62.74 -5.90 5.33
C ILE A 621 63.74 -6.53 6.29
N LEU A 622 63.34 -6.70 7.55
CA LEU A 622 64.03 -7.50 8.56
C LEU A 622 63.02 -8.42 9.24
N GLY A 623 63.15 -9.73 8.97
CA GLY A 623 62.46 -10.80 9.68
C GLY A 623 61.26 -11.37 8.95
N HIS A 624 61.37 -12.62 8.50
CA HIS A 624 60.22 -13.46 8.17
C HIS A 624 59.31 -13.56 9.40
N ILE A 625 58.11 -13.00 9.32
CA ILE A 625 57.01 -13.44 10.18
C ILE A 625 56.42 -14.66 9.50
N ASP A 626 56.64 -15.81 10.13
CA ASP A 626 55.95 -17.05 9.81
C ASP A 626 54.43 -16.85 9.95
N LEU A 627 53.75 -16.77 8.81
CA LEU A 627 52.30 -16.55 8.70
C LEU A 627 51.47 -17.79 9.11
N SER A 628 52.12 -18.89 9.53
CA SER A 628 51.43 -20.13 9.95
C SER A 628 50.71 -20.06 11.30
N LYS A 629 50.84 -18.96 12.07
CA LYS A 629 50.29 -18.85 13.43
C LYS A 629 48.98 -18.07 13.57
N ARG A 630 48.41 -17.51 12.49
CA ARG A 630 47.07 -16.89 12.50
C ARG A 630 46.11 -17.69 11.61
N GLY A 631 45.51 -18.76 12.15
CA GLY A 631 44.47 -19.48 11.39
C GLY A 631 44.11 -20.91 11.78
N LYS A 632 44.64 -21.51 12.85
CA LYS A 632 44.40 -22.95 13.15
C LYS A 632 42.94 -23.40 13.28
N HIS A 633 42.00 -22.46 13.50
CA HIS A 633 40.58 -22.76 13.70
C HIS A 633 39.67 -22.20 12.62
N ILE A 634 40.23 -21.52 11.61
CA ILE A 634 39.48 -20.85 10.55
C ILE A 634 39.51 -21.72 9.29
N SER A 635 38.35 -22.07 8.77
CA SER A 635 38.19 -22.74 7.49
C SER A 635 38.08 -21.71 6.37
N ILE A 636 38.82 -21.91 5.28
CA ILE A 636 38.83 -20.98 4.13
C ILE A 636 37.58 -21.17 3.26
N ASP A 637 37.02 -22.38 3.23
CA ASP A 637 35.92 -22.77 2.33
C ASP A 637 34.53 -22.70 2.99
N LYS A 638 34.46 -22.35 4.27
CA LYS A 638 33.21 -22.31 5.06
C LYS A 638 33.06 -20.99 5.83
N ASN A 639 31.84 -20.64 6.20
CA ASN A 639 31.58 -19.50 7.07
C ASN A 639 32.05 -19.82 8.50
N ASN A 640 32.88 -18.92 9.04
CA ASN A 640 33.47 -19.07 10.37
C ASN A 640 32.63 -18.31 11.40
N TYR A 641 31.94 -19.06 12.26
CA TYR A 641 31.06 -18.50 13.27
C TYR A 641 31.66 -18.64 14.67
N TYR A 642 31.72 -17.55 15.44
CA TYR A 642 32.16 -17.64 16.83
C TYR A 642 30.97 -17.80 17.77
N LEU A 643 30.90 -18.92 18.48
CA LEU A 643 29.94 -19.15 19.56
C LEU A 643 30.62 -18.83 20.89
N ILE A 644 30.00 -18.01 21.73
CA ILE A 644 30.58 -17.54 22.99
C ILE A 644 29.81 -18.14 24.16
N ASP A 645 30.54 -18.80 25.06
CA ASP A 645 30.03 -19.34 26.32
C ASP A 645 29.69 -18.23 27.34
N THR A 646 28.78 -18.50 28.26
CA THR A 646 28.33 -17.54 29.29
C THR A 646 29.48 -17.07 30.17
N ASN A 647 30.33 -17.99 30.63
CA ASN A 647 31.45 -17.64 31.52
C ASN A 647 32.45 -16.69 30.88
N VAL A 648 32.59 -16.74 29.54
CA VAL A 648 33.46 -15.83 28.81
C VAL A 648 32.99 -14.38 28.90
N PHE A 649 31.68 -14.15 28.95
CA PHE A 649 31.14 -12.80 29.15
C PHE A 649 31.35 -12.25 30.56
N ILE A 650 31.51 -13.12 31.56
CA ILE A 650 31.82 -12.72 32.93
C ILE A 650 33.30 -12.33 33.02
N ASP A 651 34.17 -13.17 32.45
CA ASP A 651 35.63 -12.98 32.48
C ASP A 651 36.09 -11.83 31.56
N GLU A 652 35.43 -11.65 30.41
CA GLU A 652 35.75 -10.63 29.41
C GLU A 652 34.45 -10.03 28.80
N PRO A 653 33.82 -9.04 29.47
CA PRO A 653 32.55 -8.45 29.03
C PRO A 653 32.57 -7.83 27.61
N GLU A 654 33.74 -7.43 27.13
CA GLU A 654 33.93 -6.81 25.81
C GLU A 654 34.44 -7.81 24.76
N ILE A 655 34.35 -9.12 25.01
CA ILE A 655 34.87 -10.17 24.12
C ILE A 655 34.37 -10.04 22.67
N ILE A 656 33.13 -9.60 22.48
CA ILE A 656 32.53 -9.38 21.16
C ILE A 656 33.33 -8.36 20.34
N SER A 657 33.85 -7.31 20.97
CA SER A 657 34.64 -6.29 20.29
C SER A 657 36.04 -6.79 19.88
N LYS A 658 36.52 -7.86 20.53
CA LYS A 658 37.85 -8.46 20.30
C LYS A 658 37.86 -9.53 19.22
N ILE A 659 36.69 -9.99 18.75
CA ILE A 659 36.58 -10.86 17.58
C ILE A 659 36.57 -9.96 16.33
N ASP A 660 37.33 -10.29 15.28
CA ASP A 660 37.34 -9.53 14.03
C ASP A 660 35.90 -9.38 13.47
N LYS A 661 35.51 -8.17 13.07
CA LYS A 661 34.14 -7.82 12.63
C LYS A 661 33.68 -8.63 11.42
N LYS A 662 34.60 -9.18 10.63
CA LYS A 662 34.27 -10.01 9.46
C LYS A 662 33.68 -11.39 9.82
N TYR A 663 33.90 -11.88 11.04
CA TYR A 663 33.37 -13.18 11.47
C TYR A 663 32.06 -13.00 12.25
N PRO A 664 30.95 -13.60 11.83
CA PRO A 664 29.70 -13.47 12.58
C PRO A 664 29.79 -14.17 13.94
N ILE A 665 29.06 -13.64 14.93
CA ILE A 665 28.96 -14.23 16.27
C ILE A 665 27.61 -14.90 16.43
N ILE A 666 27.60 -16.10 16.98
CA ILE A 666 26.38 -16.77 17.41
C ILE A 666 26.31 -16.65 18.93
N LEU A 667 25.14 -16.27 19.43
CA LEU A 667 24.83 -16.31 20.85
C LEU A 667 23.68 -17.30 21.06
N SER A 668 23.88 -18.23 21.98
CA SER A 668 22.76 -19.07 22.42
C SER A 668 21.78 -18.21 23.21
N ALA A 669 20.48 -18.37 22.98
CA ALA A 669 19.45 -17.77 23.84
C ALA A 669 19.66 -18.14 25.31
N LYS A 670 20.19 -19.33 25.55
CA LYS A 670 20.50 -19.82 26.88
C LYS A 670 21.59 -19.02 27.59
N VAL A 671 22.56 -18.48 26.84
CA VAL A 671 23.63 -17.61 27.38
C VAL A 671 23.05 -16.29 27.89
N LEU A 672 22.07 -15.71 27.19
CA LEU A 672 21.39 -14.50 27.67
C LEU A 672 20.57 -14.77 28.93
N ASP A 673 19.82 -15.88 28.96
CA ASP A 673 19.05 -16.28 30.15
C ASP A 673 19.95 -16.50 31.37
N GLU A 674 21.13 -17.10 31.18
CA GLU A 674 22.11 -17.30 32.25
C GLU A 674 22.72 -16.00 32.74
N LEU A 675 23.08 -15.08 31.84
CA LEU A 675 23.55 -13.75 32.21
C LEU A 675 22.50 -13.00 33.04
N ASP A 676 21.22 -13.06 32.65
CA ASP A 676 20.14 -12.44 33.43
C ASP A 676 19.94 -13.11 34.80
N SER A 677 20.07 -14.43 34.89
CA SER A 677 20.02 -15.14 36.19
C SER A 677 21.19 -14.76 37.10
N LEU A 678 22.39 -14.60 36.54
CA LEU A 678 23.61 -14.26 37.28
C LEU A 678 23.60 -12.84 37.86
N LYS A 679 22.86 -11.89 37.26
CA LYS A 679 22.65 -10.55 37.84
C LYS A 679 22.06 -10.58 39.25
N LEU A 680 21.30 -11.62 39.58
CA LEU A 680 20.65 -11.75 40.87
C LEU A 680 21.53 -12.46 41.90
N LYS A 681 22.46 -13.30 41.44
CA LYS A 681 23.23 -14.24 42.28
C LYS A 681 24.66 -13.79 42.59
N LEU A 682 25.29 -12.99 41.72
CA LEU A 682 26.68 -12.54 41.90
C LEU A 682 26.81 -11.35 42.85
N ASP A 683 28.03 -11.10 43.33
CA ASP A 683 28.40 -9.95 44.15
C ASP A 683 28.40 -8.63 43.35
N SER A 684 28.69 -7.50 44.01
CA SER A 684 28.59 -6.17 43.39
C SER A 684 29.46 -6.00 42.14
N ASP A 685 30.61 -6.68 42.07
CA ASP A 685 31.52 -6.58 40.93
C ASP A 685 31.15 -7.56 39.81
N GLY A 686 30.73 -8.79 40.13
CA GLY A 686 30.16 -9.71 39.15
C GLY A 686 28.90 -9.15 38.47
N LYS A 687 28.02 -8.46 39.21
CA LYS A 687 26.86 -7.75 38.64
C LYS A 687 27.27 -6.67 37.63
N LYS A 688 28.33 -5.91 37.91
CA LYS A 688 28.86 -4.90 36.97
C LYS A 688 29.42 -5.56 35.71
N MET A 689 30.11 -6.70 35.84
CA MET A 689 30.64 -7.43 34.66
C MET A 689 29.51 -7.91 33.76
N VAL A 690 28.46 -8.53 34.32
CA VAL A 690 27.28 -8.97 33.57
C VAL A 690 26.55 -7.80 32.89
N GLN A 691 26.38 -6.67 33.60
CA GLN A 691 25.79 -5.46 32.99
C GLN A 691 26.62 -4.92 31.82
N ARG A 692 27.95 -4.92 31.95
CA ARG A 692 28.86 -4.54 30.85
C ARG A 692 28.76 -5.51 29.67
N ALA A 693 28.67 -6.81 29.94
CA ALA A 693 28.53 -7.83 28.90
C ALA A 693 27.25 -7.65 28.08
N LEU A 694 26.11 -7.45 28.74
CA LEU A 694 24.84 -7.21 28.06
C LEU A 694 24.82 -5.88 27.31
N LYS A 695 25.45 -4.83 27.87
CA LYS A 695 25.63 -3.56 27.17
C LYS A 695 26.50 -3.74 25.92
N SER A 696 27.58 -4.49 26.02
CA SER A 696 28.49 -4.84 24.91
C SER A 696 27.77 -5.62 23.83
N ILE A 697 26.96 -6.63 24.19
CA ILE A 697 26.10 -7.37 23.25
C ILE A 697 25.18 -6.41 22.51
N ASN A 698 24.42 -5.57 23.22
CA ASN A 698 23.45 -4.64 22.63
C ASN A 698 24.12 -3.59 21.72
N GLN A 699 25.27 -3.04 22.13
CA GLN A 699 26.01 -2.06 21.32
C GLN A 699 26.56 -2.67 20.03
N ASN A 700 27.00 -3.94 20.09
CA ASN A 700 27.57 -4.60 18.93
C ASN A 700 26.52 -5.20 17.99
N GLN A 701 25.28 -5.45 18.44
CA GLN A 701 24.20 -5.96 17.58
C GLN A 701 23.94 -5.09 16.34
N ASN A 702 24.18 -3.78 16.43
CA ASN A 702 23.96 -2.84 15.32
C ASN A 702 25.20 -2.62 14.43
N SER A 703 26.37 -3.14 14.82
CA SER A 703 27.65 -2.86 14.14
C SER A 703 28.36 -4.08 13.57
N ARG A 704 27.87 -5.29 13.89
CA ARG A 704 28.33 -6.56 13.32
C ARG A 704 27.19 -7.58 13.37
N GLU A 705 27.34 -8.66 12.60
CA GLU A 705 26.39 -9.75 12.61
C GLU A 705 26.49 -10.58 13.91
N ILE A 706 25.44 -10.50 14.74
CA ILE A 706 25.26 -11.33 15.95
C ILE A 706 23.93 -12.06 15.82
N ARG A 707 23.96 -13.40 15.75
CA ARG A 707 22.76 -14.25 15.61
C ARG A 707 22.38 -14.86 16.95
N LEU A 708 21.18 -14.54 17.45
CA LEU A 708 20.63 -15.20 18.63
C LEU A 708 19.90 -16.48 18.22
N ILE A 709 20.34 -17.64 18.73
CA ILE A 709 19.84 -18.95 18.32
C ILE A 709 19.32 -19.72 19.55
N THR A 710 18.14 -20.30 19.42
CA THR A 710 17.57 -21.17 20.45
C THR A 710 18.18 -22.57 20.39
N SER A 711 18.44 -23.17 21.55
CA SER A 711 18.91 -24.55 21.67
C SER A 711 17.86 -25.56 21.20
N ASP A 712 18.29 -26.67 20.61
CA ASP A 712 17.41 -27.76 20.18
C ASP A 712 17.92 -29.10 20.73
N LYS A 713 17.20 -29.63 21.72
CA LYS A 713 17.58 -30.85 22.44
C LYS A 713 17.57 -32.10 21.57
N SER A 714 16.88 -32.09 20.44
CA SER A 714 16.81 -33.24 19.52
C SER A 714 18.13 -33.49 18.79
N LEU A 715 18.99 -32.46 18.68
CA LEU A 715 20.29 -32.55 18.00
C LEU A 715 21.38 -33.17 18.86
N LEU A 716 21.17 -33.24 20.17
CA LEU A 716 22.17 -33.72 21.12
C LEU A 716 22.18 -35.27 21.14
N PRO A 717 23.35 -35.93 21.08
CA PRO A 717 23.44 -37.39 21.21
C PRO A 717 22.83 -37.89 22.52
N ASP A 718 22.30 -39.11 22.52
CA ASP A 718 21.56 -39.65 23.66
C ASP A 718 22.43 -39.84 24.93
N ASP A 719 23.74 -40.00 24.78
CA ASP A 719 24.69 -40.11 25.89
C ASP A 719 24.93 -38.79 26.66
N PHE A 720 24.42 -37.66 26.14
CA PHE A 720 24.57 -36.36 26.78
C PHE A 720 23.28 -35.96 27.54
N ASP A 721 23.45 -35.45 28.76
CA ASP A 721 22.31 -34.93 29.54
C ASP A 721 21.63 -33.73 28.85
N LYS A 722 20.40 -33.95 28.37
CA LYS A 722 19.55 -32.96 27.67
C LYS A 722 19.04 -31.84 28.59
N ARG A 723 19.32 -31.89 29.91
CA ARG A 723 19.00 -30.84 30.89
C ARG A 723 20.19 -29.95 31.25
N SER A 724 21.42 -30.38 30.93
CA SER A 724 22.64 -29.60 31.19
C SER A 724 22.69 -28.33 30.35
N HIS A 725 22.98 -27.20 31.00
CA HIS A 725 23.04 -25.88 30.39
C HIS A 725 24.15 -25.79 29.32
N ASP A 726 25.35 -26.28 29.66
CA ASP A 726 26.48 -26.47 28.75
C ASP A 726 26.13 -27.27 27.49
N ASN A 727 25.36 -28.35 27.65
CA ASN A 727 24.98 -29.19 26.53
C ASN A 727 23.96 -28.48 25.61
N LEU A 728 23.16 -27.56 26.14
CA LEU A 728 22.27 -26.71 25.31
C LEU A 728 23.06 -25.74 24.44
N ILE A 729 24.24 -25.29 24.87
CA ILE A 729 25.17 -24.51 24.03
C ILE A 729 25.72 -25.39 22.89
N LEU A 730 26.05 -26.66 23.17
CA LEU A 730 26.50 -27.61 22.14
C LEU A 730 25.44 -27.87 21.06
N THR A 731 24.15 -27.86 21.40
CA THR A 731 23.08 -27.99 20.39
C THR A 731 23.09 -26.84 19.38
N VAL A 732 23.55 -25.65 19.79
CA VAL A 732 23.71 -24.51 18.88
C VAL A 732 24.89 -24.74 17.95
N LEU A 733 26.02 -25.28 18.41
CA LEU A 733 27.12 -25.70 17.50
C LEU A 733 26.62 -26.70 16.45
N LEU A 734 25.85 -27.70 16.88
CA LEU A 734 25.31 -28.75 16.01
C LEU A 734 24.35 -28.23 14.92
N LYS A 735 23.64 -27.12 15.17
CA LYS A 735 22.81 -26.46 14.14
C LYS A 735 23.65 -25.88 12.99
N PHE A 736 24.92 -25.59 13.23
CA PHE A 736 25.83 -25.02 12.24
C PHE A 736 26.90 -26.03 11.81
N LYS A 737 26.63 -27.33 11.93
CA LYS A 737 27.59 -28.41 11.60
C LYS A 737 28.09 -28.40 10.15
N ASP A 738 27.29 -27.86 9.23
CA ASP A 738 27.65 -27.80 7.81
C ASP A 738 28.63 -26.65 7.52
N GLU A 739 28.77 -25.71 8.45
CA GLU A 739 29.69 -24.55 8.40
C GLU A 739 30.93 -24.80 9.28
N ASN A 740 31.64 -23.75 9.74
CA ASN A 740 32.72 -23.88 10.73
C ASN A 740 32.43 -23.08 12.01
N PRO A 741 31.66 -23.65 12.96
CA PRO A 741 31.42 -23.01 14.24
C PRO A 741 32.60 -23.25 15.19
N ILE A 742 33.06 -22.16 15.83
CA ILE A 742 34.21 -22.09 16.72
C ILE A 742 33.70 -21.65 18.10
N LEU A 743 33.79 -22.54 19.09
CA LEU A 743 33.41 -22.23 20.46
C LEU A 743 34.54 -21.48 21.19
N ILE A 744 34.23 -20.37 21.84
CA ILE A 744 35.09 -19.73 22.85
C ILE A 744 34.50 -20.05 24.23
N SER A 745 35.27 -20.72 25.08
CA SER A 745 34.87 -21.04 26.46
C SER A 745 36.08 -21.01 27.40
N SER A 746 35.86 -20.70 28.68
CA SER A 746 36.84 -20.89 29.75
C SER A 746 36.72 -22.26 30.44
N ASP A 747 35.65 -23.02 30.16
CA ASP A 747 35.40 -24.34 30.73
C ASP A 747 36.07 -25.45 29.90
N ASN A 748 36.91 -26.27 30.54
CA ASN A 748 37.63 -27.36 29.87
C ASN A 748 36.69 -28.51 29.48
N GLY A 749 35.66 -28.80 30.26
CA GLY A 749 34.69 -29.85 29.99
C GLY A 749 33.85 -29.53 28.76
N LEU A 750 33.34 -28.30 28.65
CA LEU A 750 32.58 -27.87 27.47
C LEU A 750 33.46 -27.86 26.20
N GLN A 751 34.72 -27.44 26.31
CA GLN A 751 35.68 -27.50 25.19
C GLN A 751 35.97 -28.95 24.74
N ILE A 752 36.17 -29.88 25.68
CA ILE A 752 36.41 -31.30 25.36
C ILE A 752 35.18 -31.89 24.66
N LYS A 753 33.97 -31.60 25.16
CA LYS A 753 32.72 -32.05 24.54
C LYS A 753 32.55 -31.50 23.12
N ALA A 754 32.80 -30.21 22.90
CA ALA A 754 32.72 -29.60 21.57
C ALA A 754 33.72 -30.24 20.58
N LYS A 755 34.97 -30.45 21.02
CA LYS A 755 36.00 -31.15 20.21
C LYS A 755 35.63 -32.60 19.94
N GLY A 756 35.06 -33.31 20.91
CA GLY A 756 34.56 -34.67 20.76
C GLY A 756 33.43 -34.79 19.73
N LEU A 757 32.63 -33.73 19.55
CA LEU A 757 31.61 -33.63 18.50
C LEU A 757 32.17 -33.13 17.15
N GLY A 758 33.49 -32.95 17.03
CA GLY A 758 34.16 -32.53 15.80
C GLY A 758 34.26 -31.02 15.58
N PHE A 759 33.93 -30.19 16.58
CA PHE A 759 33.98 -28.73 16.46
C PHE A 759 35.29 -28.12 16.99
N SER A 760 35.65 -26.96 16.44
CA SER A 760 36.76 -26.17 16.98
C SER A 760 36.35 -25.51 18.30
N ALA A 761 37.20 -25.61 19.32
CA ALA A 761 37.03 -24.90 20.58
C ALA A 761 38.34 -24.27 21.06
N ILE A 762 38.26 -23.00 21.47
CA ILE A 762 39.38 -22.14 21.86
C ILE A 762 39.19 -21.69 23.31
N ASN A 763 40.23 -21.85 24.13
CA ASN A 763 40.24 -21.31 25.49
C ASN A 763 40.32 -19.77 25.44
N LEU A 764 39.54 -19.08 26.29
CA LEU A 764 39.54 -17.62 26.35
C LEU A 764 40.95 -17.01 26.50
N LYS A 765 41.80 -17.59 27.36
CA LYS A 765 43.17 -17.07 27.59
C LYS A 765 44.03 -17.17 26.32
N ASP A 766 43.86 -18.24 25.55
CA ASP A 766 44.60 -18.45 24.31
C ASP A 766 44.06 -17.55 23.19
N PHE A 767 42.74 -17.36 23.13
CA PHE A 767 42.10 -16.42 22.21
C PHE A 767 42.64 -15.00 22.41
N LEU A 768 42.66 -14.51 23.66
CA LEU A 768 43.15 -13.17 23.98
C LEU A 768 44.66 -13.01 23.75
N ARG A 769 45.46 -14.07 23.88
CA ARG A 769 46.89 -14.06 23.54
C ARG A 769 47.13 -14.00 22.04
N SER A 770 46.26 -14.63 21.24
CA SER A 770 46.40 -14.65 19.77
C SER A 770 45.99 -13.33 19.08
N ASN A 771 45.22 -12.48 19.78
CA ASN A 771 44.73 -11.18 19.30
C ASN A 771 45.48 -9.97 19.86
N ARG A 772 46.55 -10.18 20.64
CA ARG A 772 47.56 -9.16 20.95
C ARG A 772 48.67 -9.23 19.91
#